data_AF-A0A4P9WUU2-F1
#
_entry.id   AF-A0A4P9WUU2-F1
#
_cell.length_a   1.000
_cell.length_b   1.000
_cell.length_c   1.000
_cell.angle_alpha   90.00
_cell.angle_beta   90.00
_cell.angle_gamma   90.00
#
_symmetry.space_group_name_H-M   'P 1'
#
loop_
_entity.id
_entity.type
_entity.pdbx_description
1 polymer ?
#
loop_
_entity_poly.entity_id
_entity_poly.type
_entity_poly.pdbx_seq_one_letter_code
_entity_poly.pdbx_strand_id
1 'polypeptide(L)'
;MNVFDADNEAGLDDGELDFYSGGLFTLAGCPASRLLESMAVKHRTKPAVISRTRNLLQVVYDALVGTAGLESQLRRVVSQARHEVSQQRVALDKQGLKQFSDNSQRGDLRRQLTKEQNDLEIARGHNARLRGVLDELTLQRSNLEADVGNIRQHKVDLLEPQLTSAIRELKLEISQLKNQTEILRRDEEEKAATLQIVQQQTVEIEAERESLSTGLTKSLEMPVAIRRHADQLREAISTLIAENSRLTVSHGQYQNQAETLMRRRSDLEHLQSERVAEVLHMQTDLAELEKVCDELFREQESSRDEFGIQKAEQVRIEIEYKQTVDSSRMEHEMLVHTLRDKEAHIKANRRLETIVNNVVMSIPTFDQQHMDYSLQLESLKRSEREYRKQAQLLRKEIDTTLAAYLEESTREGVLNQTLESMLSRSSNLEESLRQLELKFQERQQHLSSVKVDAELRFREVVRSEAKVRGLSESISAQEILLKDAVKRANEAAQQLKDFAALYQVVKNERNRYLNMIQSSAQRSAEMKEKIKILANEIEILQQALADRMRELAGQTQSNAATLSLRDQTKNEANKLLAVYRERRAEMNHSLSRIATHNHAIGMAEQLLVVLQDRHVQARRERDGLAKDLITYNEELCVMYERLNTLKKVSNDMARHLNDRNDELRKVQLMQAETQRRVNLLANGEVVHHVETTRQYEQKCEQLEKMKKLVSELGESMENPKNPNRCRILGGTVPDYASLLKKVHALEHRLGLKEEQWQEKRLVLDEVTLLTQRLQQSTAGTRDETNTMHIRHVELVRRLNRVDRQLKAKRSEATMYRRQAEERAVVRSERQALVEGLSSRDSQGSILPTPVMERHYLRLEQQRIQRQQNQAELMHRAELARQLAGGAMLDADPNSPPAFFISADGSVFRHGKYTTAEIRPNAYLPDAGTNELPVPRPYGVHAPFKAASSSITTRYWRKPAAQEVIL
;
A
#
# COMPACT_ATOMS: atom_id res chain seq x y z
N MET A 1 45.03 52.01 15.97
CA MET A 1 45.90 53.14 15.59
C MET A 1 45.52 54.29 16.51
N ASN A 2 46.52 55.04 17.01
CA ASN A 2 46.47 56.00 18.13
C ASN A 2 46.47 55.36 19.53
N VAL A 3 47.65 55.22 20.16
CA VAL A 3 48.37 56.09 21.14
C VAL A 3 47.79 56.06 22.56
N PHE A 4 48.43 55.33 23.49
CA PHE A 4 49.41 55.88 24.45
C PHE A 4 49.85 54.79 25.44
N ASP A 5 51.11 54.39 25.38
CA ASP A 5 51.79 53.81 26.55
C ASP A 5 51.97 54.93 27.58
N ALA A 6 51.42 54.75 28.78
CA ALA A 6 51.44 55.76 29.85
C ALA A 6 51.70 55.17 31.25
N ASP A 7 52.30 53.97 31.31
CA ASP A 7 52.66 53.27 32.54
C ASP A 7 54.19 53.27 32.75
N ASN A 8 54.83 54.44 32.90
CA ASN A 8 56.27 54.50 33.23
C ASN A 8 56.80 55.80 33.90
N GLU A 9 55.94 56.65 34.47
CA GLU A 9 56.36 57.87 35.20
C GLU A 9 55.82 57.90 36.66
N ALA A 10 56.07 56.83 37.42
CA ALA A 10 55.67 56.71 38.83
C ALA A 10 56.85 56.33 39.77
N GLY A 11 58.09 56.71 39.40
CA GLY A 11 59.32 56.27 40.09
C GLY A 11 60.28 57.37 40.53
N LEU A 12 59.90 58.65 40.46
CA LEU A 12 60.77 59.80 40.75
C LEU A 12 60.01 60.90 41.53
N ASP A 13 60.00 60.85 42.87
CA ASP A 13 59.74 62.06 43.69
C ASP A 13 60.22 61.93 45.17
N ASP A 14 60.48 60.73 45.70
CA ASP A 14 60.95 60.56 47.10
C ASP A 14 62.39 61.06 47.36
N GLY A 15 63.16 61.37 46.32
CA GLY A 15 64.58 61.76 46.43
C GLY A 15 64.86 63.22 46.83
N GLU A 16 63.90 64.15 46.65
CA GLU A 16 64.14 65.57 46.95
C GLU A 16 63.90 65.95 48.42
N LEU A 17 63.14 65.14 49.16
CA LEU A 17 62.82 65.38 50.58
C LEU A 17 64.05 65.27 51.50
N ASP A 18 65.00 64.41 51.16
CA ASP A 18 66.26 64.25 51.92
C ASP A 18 67.25 65.40 51.70
N PHE A 19 67.08 66.22 50.65
CA PHE A 19 67.98 67.34 50.38
C PHE A 19 67.82 68.48 51.40
N TYR A 20 66.60 68.68 51.90
CA TYR A 20 66.28 69.72 52.89
C TYR A 20 66.42 69.25 54.36
N SER A 21 66.41 67.94 54.61
CA SER A 21 66.66 67.35 55.94
C SER A 21 68.15 67.04 56.19
N GLY A 22 68.96 66.97 55.13
CA GLY A 22 70.40 66.75 55.20
C GLY A 22 71.14 67.79 56.05
N GLY A 23 72.06 67.32 56.91
CA GLY A 23 72.64 68.09 58.03
C GLY A 23 73.34 69.43 57.73
N LEU A 24 73.55 69.76 56.45
CA LEU A 24 74.04 71.06 55.97
C LEU A 24 73.10 72.23 56.30
N PHE A 25 71.79 72.00 56.38
CA PHE A 25 70.79 73.05 56.69
C PHE A 25 70.39 73.13 58.17
N THR A 26 71.05 72.40 59.07
CA THR A 26 70.84 72.62 60.51
C THR A 26 71.36 73.99 60.95
N LEU A 27 70.70 74.65 61.91
CA LEU A 27 71.06 76.02 62.34
C LEU A 27 72.53 76.14 62.81
N ALA A 28 73.09 75.06 63.38
CA ALA A 28 74.49 74.95 63.81
C ALA A 28 75.47 74.58 62.67
N GLY A 29 74.95 74.02 61.57
CA GLY A 29 75.71 73.74 60.34
C GLY A 29 76.04 75.00 59.53
N CYS A 30 75.17 76.01 59.60
CA CYS A 30 75.23 77.19 58.75
C CYS A 30 76.49 78.05 59.00
N PRO A 31 77.25 78.45 57.96
CA PRO A 31 78.51 79.20 58.11
C PRO A 31 78.36 80.50 58.91
N ALA A 32 77.21 81.17 58.79
CA ALA A 32 76.90 82.39 59.53
C ALA A 32 76.80 82.16 61.06
N SER A 33 76.23 81.03 61.51
CA SER A 33 76.17 80.71 62.95
C SER A 33 77.56 80.39 63.50
N ARG A 34 78.36 79.61 62.76
CA ARG A 34 79.75 79.30 63.14
C ARG A 34 80.64 80.56 63.18
N LEU A 35 80.44 81.49 62.25
CA LEU A 35 81.11 82.79 62.27
C LEU A 35 80.68 83.63 63.49
N LEU A 36 79.39 83.70 63.80
CA LEU A 36 78.88 84.39 65.00
C LEU A 36 79.41 83.79 66.31
N GLU A 37 79.51 82.46 66.40
CA GLU A 37 80.11 81.77 67.55
C GLU A 37 81.63 82.05 67.65
N SER A 38 82.36 82.04 66.52
CA SER A 38 83.77 82.43 66.49
C SER A 38 84.01 83.91 66.88
N MET A 39 83.04 84.79 66.60
CA MET A 39 83.05 86.21 66.95
C MET A 39 82.73 86.44 68.43
N ALA A 40 81.85 85.61 69.01
CA ALA A 40 81.53 85.62 70.44
C ALA A 40 82.76 85.20 71.28
N VAL A 41 83.43 84.11 70.89
CA VAL A 41 84.64 83.60 71.57
C VAL A 41 85.81 84.59 71.50
N LYS A 42 85.87 85.44 70.46
CA LYS A 42 86.93 86.45 70.29
C LYS A 42 86.62 87.82 70.93
N HIS A 43 85.49 87.98 71.63
CA HIS A 43 85.06 89.21 72.31
C HIS A 43 85.09 90.52 71.47
N ARG A 44 85.02 90.45 70.14
CA ARG A 44 85.18 91.63 69.26
C ARG A 44 83.91 92.48 69.06
N THR A 45 82.74 92.06 69.56
CA THR A 45 81.47 92.81 69.42
C THR A 45 80.56 92.66 70.64
N LYS A 46 79.61 93.59 70.82
CA LYS A 46 78.67 93.57 71.96
C LYS A 46 77.68 92.39 71.85
N PRO A 47 77.41 91.64 72.93
CA PRO A 47 76.61 90.41 72.88
C PRO A 47 75.17 90.62 72.39
N ALA A 48 74.59 91.80 72.64
CA ALA A 48 73.25 92.17 72.18
C ALA A 48 73.10 92.24 70.64
N VAL A 49 74.18 92.43 69.89
CA VAL A 49 74.14 92.39 68.42
C VAL A 49 74.14 90.95 67.92
N ILE A 50 74.99 90.10 68.52
CA ILE A 50 75.10 88.67 68.20
C ILE A 50 73.76 87.95 68.43
N SER A 51 73.11 88.19 69.57
CA SER A 51 71.79 87.62 69.85
C SER A 51 70.73 88.11 68.87
N ARG A 52 70.72 89.41 68.55
CA ARG A 52 69.78 89.98 67.57
C ARG A 52 69.97 89.38 66.16
N THR A 53 71.21 89.16 65.71
CA THR A 53 71.48 88.49 64.44
C THR A 53 71.15 87.00 64.46
N ARG A 54 71.37 86.29 65.58
CA ARG A 54 71.01 84.87 65.73
C ARG A 54 69.50 84.69 65.68
N ASN A 55 68.75 85.54 66.38
CA ASN A 55 67.29 85.55 66.35
C ASN A 55 66.75 85.86 64.94
N LEU A 56 67.38 86.78 64.21
CA LEU A 56 66.94 87.13 62.84
C LEU A 56 67.23 86.01 61.84
N LEU A 57 68.36 85.31 61.98
CA LEU A 57 68.66 84.09 61.22
C LEU A 57 67.68 82.95 61.56
N GLN A 58 67.30 82.82 62.83
CA GLN A 58 66.32 81.82 63.27
C GLN A 58 64.92 82.09 62.69
N VAL A 59 64.45 83.34 62.70
CA VAL A 59 63.17 83.73 62.06
C VAL A 59 63.18 83.44 60.55
N VAL A 60 64.30 83.68 59.85
CA VAL A 60 64.42 83.35 58.41
C VAL A 60 64.45 81.84 58.17
N TYR A 61 65.10 81.07 59.04
CA TYR A 61 65.10 79.60 58.97
C TYR A 61 63.71 79.02 59.22
N ASP A 62 63.02 79.47 60.27
CA ASP A 62 61.67 79.02 60.62
C ASP A 62 60.67 79.37 59.50
N ALA A 63 60.84 80.53 58.83
CA ALA A 63 60.06 80.89 57.64
C ALA A 63 60.34 79.96 56.44
N LEU A 64 61.61 79.62 56.18
CA LEU A 64 62.00 78.71 55.08
C LEU A 64 61.49 77.28 55.29
N VAL A 65 61.62 76.76 56.52
CA VAL A 65 61.04 75.45 56.91
C VAL A 65 59.51 75.49 56.81
N GLY A 66 58.88 76.60 57.20
CA GLY A 66 57.46 76.85 56.98
C GLY A 66 57.06 76.77 55.50
N THR A 67 57.81 77.42 54.61
CA THR A 67 57.53 77.35 53.15
C THR A 67 57.74 75.96 52.57
N ALA A 68 58.80 75.23 52.95
CA ALA A 68 59.03 73.85 52.49
C ALA A 68 57.94 72.88 53.02
N GLY A 69 57.45 73.12 54.23
CA GLY A 69 56.30 72.41 54.80
C GLY A 69 55.01 72.66 54.02
N LEU A 70 54.75 73.92 53.63
CA LEU A 70 53.60 74.29 52.80
C LEU A 70 53.70 73.70 51.38
N GLU A 71 54.87 73.71 50.74
CA GLU A 71 55.09 73.06 49.44
C GLU A 71 54.87 71.54 49.53
N SER A 72 55.35 70.89 50.59
CA SER A 72 55.13 69.45 50.83
C SER A 72 53.65 69.13 51.04
N GLN A 73 52.91 69.99 51.75
CA GLN A 73 51.46 69.86 51.91
C GLN A 73 50.72 70.08 50.58
N LEU A 74 51.10 71.09 49.80
CA LEU A 74 50.53 71.36 48.47
C LEU A 74 50.80 70.21 47.50
N ARG A 75 52.02 69.64 47.46
CA ARG A 75 52.32 68.44 46.64
C ARG A 75 51.45 67.24 47.05
N ARG A 76 51.23 67.01 48.36
CA ARG A 76 50.32 65.97 48.85
C ARG A 76 48.87 66.20 48.43
N VAL A 77 48.36 67.43 48.55
CA VAL A 77 47.00 67.79 48.10
C VAL A 77 46.84 67.62 46.59
N VAL A 78 47.83 68.04 45.79
CA VAL A 78 47.84 67.84 44.33
C VAL A 78 47.88 66.35 43.96
N SER A 79 48.65 65.53 44.69
CA SER A 79 48.69 64.07 44.49
C SER A 79 47.34 63.40 44.83
N GLN A 80 46.72 63.78 45.95
CA GLN A 80 45.39 63.32 46.34
C GLN A 80 44.33 63.72 45.30
N ALA A 81 44.30 64.99 44.86
CA ALA A 81 43.37 65.44 43.82
C ALA A 81 43.59 64.72 42.48
N ARG A 82 44.84 64.43 42.08
CA ARG A 82 45.15 63.61 40.90
C ARG A 82 44.63 62.18 41.04
N HIS A 83 44.74 61.59 42.23
CA HIS A 83 44.24 60.25 42.52
C HIS A 83 42.70 60.21 42.49
N GLU A 84 42.03 61.20 43.08
CA GLU A 84 40.56 61.34 43.03
C GLU A 84 40.05 61.52 41.60
N VAL A 85 40.68 62.38 40.78
CA VAL A 85 40.33 62.56 39.36
C VAL A 85 40.56 61.27 38.55
N SER A 86 41.61 60.51 38.86
CA SER A 86 41.85 59.19 38.28
C SER A 86 40.72 58.20 38.62
N GLN A 87 40.37 58.09 39.91
CA GLN A 87 39.26 57.24 40.35
C GLN A 87 37.91 57.65 39.73
N GLN A 88 37.63 58.94 39.61
CA GLN A 88 36.41 59.46 38.98
C GLN A 88 36.35 59.13 37.48
N ARG A 89 37.47 59.20 36.75
CA ARG A 89 37.54 58.75 35.35
C ARG A 89 37.24 57.26 35.21
N VAL A 90 37.89 56.42 36.01
CA VAL A 90 37.65 54.96 36.02
C VAL A 90 36.20 54.62 36.42
N ALA A 91 35.58 55.42 37.29
CA ALA A 91 34.16 55.26 37.65
C ALA A 91 33.22 55.66 36.50
N LEU A 92 33.52 56.75 35.78
CA LEU A 92 32.78 57.18 34.60
C LEU A 92 32.89 56.17 33.45
N ASP A 93 34.08 55.64 33.16
CA ASP A 93 34.27 54.61 32.14
C ASP A 93 33.50 53.33 32.49
N LYS A 94 33.52 52.91 33.76
CA LYS A 94 32.70 51.79 34.26
C LYS A 94 31.19 52.06 34.17
N GLN A 95 30.73 53.30 34.35
CA GLN A 95 29.32 53.66 34.13
C GLN A 95 28.96 53.68 32.64
N GLY A 96 29.83 54.20 31.76
CA GLY A 96 29.64 54.19 30.31
C GLY A 96 29.52 52.77 29.76
N LEU A 97 30.42 51.87 30.17
CA LEU A 97 30.36 50.45 29.82
C LEU A 97 29.06 49.77 30.26
N LYS A 98 28.58 50.07 31.49
CA LYS A 98 27.28 49.56 31.97
C LYS A 98 26.10 50.12 31.19
N GLN A 99 26.10 51.42 30.87
CA GLN A 99 25.03 52.01 30.05
C GLN A 99 25.00 51.41 28.64
N PHE A 100 26.16 51.06 28.07
CA PHE A 100 26.23 50.32 26.81
C PHE A 100 25.71 48.87 26.94
N SER A 101 26.08 48.12 27.99
CA SER A 101 25.53 46.77 28.20
C SER A 101 24.02 46.79 28.42
N ASP A 102 23.52 47.72 29.23
CA ASP A 102 22.10 47.87 29.52
C ASP A 102 21.31 48.28 28.27
N ASN A 103 21.85 49.14 27.41
CA ASN A 103 21.21 49.52 26.16
C ASN A 103 21.24 48.37 25.14
N SER A 104 22.29 47.54 25.11
CA SER A 104 22.31 46.31 24.31
C SER A 104 21.23 45.34 24.81
N GLN A 105 21.19 45.06 26.11
CA GLN A 105 20.19 44.18 26.72
C GLN A 105 18.77 44.70 26.51
N ARG A 106 18.50 46.01 26.62
CA ARG A 106 17.20 46.61 26.27
C ARG A 106 16.88 46.45 24.78
N GLY A 107 17.88 46.53 23.90
CA GLY A 107 17.73 46.26 22.47
C GLY A 107 17.34 44.82 22.19
N ASP A 108 18.01 43.86 22.84
CA ASP A 108 17.74 42.43 22.67
C ASP A 108 16.42 42.00 23.34
N LEU A 109 16.09 42.53 24.51
CA LEU A 109 14.77 42.37 25.15
C LEU A 109 13.64 42.97 24.30
N ARG A 110 13.86 44.10 23.63
CA ARG A 110 12.87 44.66 22.67
C ARG A 110 12.71 43.76 21.45
N ARG A 111 13.80 43.21 20.90
CA ARG A 111 13.76 42.25 19.78
C ARG A 111 13.05 40.95 20.17
N GLN A 112 13.29 40.45 21.38
CA GLN A 112 12.56 39.31 21.95
C GLN A 112 11.08 39.64 22.11
N LEU A 113 10.74 40.78 22.74
CA LEU A 113 9.34 41.24 22.88
C LEU A 113 8.61 41.31 21.53
N THR A 114 9.24 41.85 20.48
CA THR A 114 8.62 41.90 19.14
C THR A 114 8.48 40.54 18.47
N LYS A 115 9.38 39.58 18.74
CA LYS A 115 9.23 38.19 18.28
C LYS A 115 8.05 37.53 18.97
N GLU A 116 8.06 37.53 20.30
CA GLU A 116 6.97 36.98 21.13
C GLU A 116 5.62 37.61 20.77
N GLN A 117 5.55 38.91 20.49
CA GLN A 117 4.34 39.59 20.02
C GLN A 117 3.87 39.06 18.65
N ASN A 118 4.76 38.93 17.67
CA ASN A 118 4.42 38.36 16.36
C ASN A 118 3.99 36.89 16.48
N ASP A 119 4.69 36.09 17.27
CA ASP A 119 4.38 34.67 17.48
C ASP A 119 3.02 34.50 18.18
N LEU A 120 2.69 35.40 19.12
CA LEU A 120 1.38 35.44 19.79
C LEU A 120 0.28 35.95 18.85
N GLU A 121 0.55 36.86 17.91
CA GLU A 121 -0.39 37.23 16.84
C GLU A 121 -0.63 36.10 15.83
N ILE A 122 0.42 35.37 15.43
CA ILE A 122 0.31 34.17 14.59
C ILE A 122 -0.50 33.10 15.32
N ALA A 123 -0.22 32.85 16.60
CA ALA A 123 -0.98 31.91 17.43
C ALA A 123 -2.44 32.33 17.62
N ARG A 124 -2.74 33.63 17.76
CA ARG A 124 -4.12 34.17 17.77
C ARG A 124 -4.81 33.96 16.43
N GLY A 125 -4.14 34.23 15.31
CA GLY A 125 -4.67 34.01 13.96
C GLY A 125 -4.95 32.52 13.69
N HIS A 126 -4.05 31.63 14.13
CA HIS A 126 -4.24 30.19 14.05
C HIS A 126 -5.42 29.72 14.93
N ASN A 127 -5.50 30.18 16.18
CA ASN A 127 -6.64 29.90 17.07
C ASN A 127 -7.97 30.43 16.51
N ALA A 128 -7.99 31.60 15.86
CA ALA A 128 -9.19 32.14 15.22
C ALA A 128 -9.66 31.25 14.05
N ARG A 129 -8.73 30.77 13.22
CA ARG A 129 -9.03 29.79 12.14
C ARG A 129 -9.53 28.46 12.71
N LEU A 130 -8.87 27.93 13.74
CA LEU A 130 -9.31 26.69 14.40
C LEU A 130 -10.70 26.82 15.03
N ARG A 131 -11.05 27.98 15.60
CA ARG A 131 -12.42 28.25 16.07
C ARG A 131 -13.41 28.28 14.92
N GLY A 132 -13.12 28.98 13.82
CA GLY A 132 -13.97 28.97 12.63
C GLY A 132 -14.22 27.56 12.09
N VAL A 133 -13.17 26.73 12.00
CA VAL A 133 -13.30 25.31 11.60
C VAL A 133 -14.10 24.49 12.62
N LEU A 134 -13.95 24.73 13.92
CA LEU A 134 -14.78 24.10 14.95
C LEU A 134 -16.25 24.53 14.87
N ASP A 135 -16.53 25.80 14.58
CA ASP A 135 -17.88 26.33 14.40
C ASP A 135 -18.53 25.74 13.12
N GLU A 136 -17.78 25.62 12.03
CA GLU A 136 -18.21 24.92 10.81
C GLU A 136 -18.47 23.42 11.05
N LEU A 137 -17.57 22.72 11.73
CA LEU A 137 -17.71 21.30 12.05
C LEU A 137 -18.86 21.04 13.03
N THR A 138 -19.11 21.93 14.00
CA THR A 138 -20.26 21.79 14.92
C THR A 138 -21.58 22.08 14.22
N LEU A 139 -21.63 23.04 13.29
CA LEU A 139 -22.80 23.26 12.43
C LEU A 139 -23.07 22.05 11.53
N GLN A 140 -22.03 21.50 10.88
CA GLN A 140 -22.15 20.26 10.10
C GLN A 140 -22.63 19.09 10.96
N ARG A 141 -22.10 18.94 12.18
CA ARG A 141 -22.57 17.92 13.13
C ARG A 141 -24.04 18.11 13.49
N SER A 142 -24.50 19.33 13.74
CA SER A 142 -25.92 19.59 14.05
C SER A 142 -26.83 19.31 12.86
N ASN A 143 -26.39 19.59 11.63
CA ASN A 143 -27.15 19.29 10.42
C ASN A 143 -27.26 17.77 10.22
N LEU A 144 -26.17 17.03 10.39
CA LEU A 144 -26.16 15.57 10.32
C LEU A 144 -26.97 14.93 11.46
N GLU A 145 -26.94 15.49 12.67
CA GLU A 145 -27.80 15.08 13.78
C GLU A 145 -29.29 15.29 13.45
N ALA A 146 -29.65 16.42 12.82
CA ALA A 146 -31.00 16.70 12.34
C ALA A 146 -31.43 15.74 11.21
N ASP A 147 -30.57 15.49 10.22
CA ASP A 147 -30.84 14.54 9.13
C ASP A 147 -31.01 13.10 9.63
N VAL A 148 -30.17 12.66 10.58
CA VAL A 148 -30.34 11.37 11.28
C VAL A 148 -31.65 11.36 12.09
N GLY A 149 -32.04 12.48 12.69
CA GLY A 149 -33.35 12.67 13.33
C GLY A 149 -34.52 12.47 12.35
N ASN A 150 -34.48 13.15 11.20
CA ASN A 150 -35.47 13.07 10.14
C ASN A 150 -35.58 11.65 9.56
N ILE A 151 -34.45 10.97 9.32
CA ILE A 151 -34.40 9.58 8.86
C ILE A 151 -34.95 8.63 9.92
N ARG A 152 -34.72 8.89 11.22
CA ARG A 152 -35.30 8.10 12.31
C ARG A 152 -36.81 8.28 12.39
N GLN A 153 -37.32 9.52 12.32
CA GLN A 153 -38.75 9.81 12.30
C GLN A 153 -39.43 9.13 11.11
N HIS A 154 -38.93 9.31 9.89
CA HIS A 154 -39.46 8.64 8.69
C HIS A 154 -39.44 7.10 8.79
N LYS A 155 -38.45 6.51 9.47
CA LYS A 155 -38.43 5.06 9.73
C LYS A 155 -39.46 4.64 10.77
N VAL A 156 -39.68 5.44 11.83
CA VAL A 156 -40.73 5.21 12.82
C VAL A 156 -42.10 5.30 12.16
N ASP A 157 -42.38 6.37 11.41
CA ASP A 157 -43.65 6.59 10.70
C ASP A 157 -44.01 5.47 9.71
N LEU A 158 -43.01 4.83 9.10
CA LEU A 158 -43.20 3.71 8.18
C LEU A 158 -43.36 2.36 8.90
N LEU A 159 -42.68 2.15 10.03
CA LEU A 159 -42.66 0.87 10.76
C LEU A 159 -43.78 0.76 11.79
N GLU A 160 -44.20 1.84 12.44
CA GLU A 160 -45.33 1.84 13.38
C GLU A 160 -46.65 1.30 12.79
N PRO A 161 -47.10 1.68 11.57
CA PRO A 161 -48.31 1.09 11.00
C PRO A 161 -48.18 -0.42 10.72
N GLN A 162 -46.97 -0.90 10.37
CA GLN A 162 -46.71 -2.32 10.13
C GLN A 162 -46.59 -3.14 11.42
N LEU A 163 -45.94 -2.58 12.44
CA LEU A 163 -45.89 -3.17 13.78
C LEU A 163 -47.27 -3.17 14.44
N THR A 164 -48.07 -2.12 14.27
CA THR A 164 -49.43 -2.09 14.84
C THR A 164 -50.40 -3.01 14.10
N SER A 165 -50.23 -3.29 12.80
CA SER A 165 -50.99 -4.36 12.13
C SER A 165 -50.56 -5.75 12.62
N ALA A 166 -49.26 -6.05 12.65
CA ALA A 166 -48.75 -7.33 13.15
C ALA A 166 -49.12 -7.59 14.63
N ILE A 167 -49.10 -6.56 15.49
CA ILE A 167 -49.54 -6.65 16.89
C ILE A 167 -51.06 -6.89 16.98
N ARG A 168 -51.87 -6.37 16.05
CA ARG A 168 -53.32 -6.68 16.00
C ARG A 168 -53.57 -8.12 15.55
N GLU A 169 -52.84 -8.61 14.55
CA GLU A 169 -52.90 -9.98 14.07
C GLU A 169 -52.50 -10.98 15.16
N LEU A 170 -51.33 -10.78 15.81
CA LEU A 170 -50.89 -11.60 16.94
C LEU A 170 -51.87 -11.55 18.12
N LYS A 171 -52.49 -10.40 18.41
CA LYS A 171 -53.55 -10.32 19.43
C LYS A 171 -54.81 -11.10 19.03
N LEU A 172 -55.16 -11.13 17.75
CA LEU A 172 -56.27 -11.92 17.23
C LEU A 172 -55.97 -13.42 17.37
N GLU A 173 -54.79 -13.87 16.95
CA GLU A 173 -54.34 -15.26 17.10
C GLU A 173 -54.29 -15.70 18.58
N ILE A 174 -53.73 -14.87 19.46
CA ILE A 174 -53.74 -15.13 20.91
C ILE A 174 -55.18 -15.22 21.46
N SER A 175 -56.11 -14.41 20.96
CA SER A 175 -57.53 -14.51 21.37
C SER A 175 -58.20 -15.79 20.86
N GLN A 176 -57.88 -16.23 19.63
CA GLN A 176 -58.39 -17.47 19.06
C GLN A 176 -57.84 -18.69 19.79
N LEU A 177 -56.53 -18.74 20.07
CA LEU A 177 -55.90 -19.80 20.85
C LEU A 177 -56.44 -19.85 22.29
N LYS A 178 -56.68 -18.70 22.94
CA LYS A 178 -57.33 -18.65 24.25
C LYS A 178 -58.73 -19.24 24.21
N ASN A 179 -59.56 -18.86 23.22
CA ASN A 179 -60.90 -19.42 23.06
C ASN A 179 -60.86 -20.93 22.79
N GLN A 180 -59.93 -21.43 21.97
CA GLN A 180 -59.72 -22.86 21.75
C GLN A 180 -59.34 -23.58 23.05
N THR A 181 -58.42 -23.02 23.86
CA THR A 181 -58.07 -23.61 25.15
C THR A 181 -59.19 -23.55 26.18
N GLU A 182 -60.08 -22.56 26.15
CA GLU A 182 -61.29 -22.55 26.99
C GLU A 182 -62.31 -23.61 26.56
N ILE A 183 -62.50 -23.80 25.24
CA ILE A 183 -63.38 -24.88 24.72
C ILE A 183 -62.83 -26.24 25.15
N LEU A 184 -61.53 -26.50 24.91
CA LEU A 184 -60.90 -27.76 25.31
C LEU A 184 -60.92 -28.00 26.83
N ARG A 185 -60.86 -26.95 27.66
CA ARG A 185 -61.06 -27.07 29.12
C ARG A 185 -62.49 -27.41 29.49
N ARG A 186 -63.50 -26.82 28.83
CA ARG A 186 -64.91 -27.20 29.04
C ARG A 186 -65.15 -28.65 28.61
N ASP A 187 -64.59 -29.08 27.48
CA ASP A 187 -64.63 -30.49 27.05
C ASP A 187 -63.95 -31.44 28.06
N GLU A 188 -62.86 -31.00 28.71
CA GLU A 188 -62.16 -31.75 29.76
C GLU A 188 -62.97 -31.80 31.07
N GLU A 189 -63.59 -30.69 31.47
CA GLU A 189 -64.50 -30.60 32.63
C GLU A 189 -65.76 -31.47 32.44
N GLU A 190 -66.39 -31.44 31.26
CA GLU A 190 -67.51 -32.31 30.88
C GLU A 190 -67.11 -33.79 30.88
N LYS A 191 -65.91 -34.12 30.37
CA LYS A 191 -65.39 -35.49 30.42
C LYS A 191 -65.03 -35.93 31.84
N ALA A 192 -64.51 -35.04 32.67
CA ALA A 192 -64.29 -35.33 34.09
C ALA A 192 -65.62 -35.58 34.83
N ALA A 193 -66.67 -34.80 34.55
CA ALA A 193 -68.00 -35.01 35.11
C ALA A 193 -68.62 -36.35 34.66
N THR A 194 -68.52 -36.70 33.37
CA THR A 194 -69.00 -38.02 32.89
C THR A 194 -68.18 -39.18 33.46
N LEU A 195 -66.86 -39.04 33.62
CA LEU A 195 -66.03 -40.01 34.35
C LEU A 195 -66.44 -40.14 35.82
N GLN A 196 -66.79 -39.04 36.49
CA GLN A 196 -67.27 -39.08 37.88
C GLN A 196 -68.63 -39.79 38.01
N ILE A 197 -69.55 -39.59 37.05
CA ILE A 197 -70.82 -40.32 36.98
C ILE A 197 -70.58 -41.81 36.75
N VAL A 198 -69.69 -42.18 35.81
CA VAL A 198 -69.32 -43.58 35.56
C VAL A 198 -68.64 -44.19 36.79
N GLN A 199 -67.81 -43.45 37.51
CA GLN A 199 -67.21 -43.89 38.77
C GLN A 199 -68.25 -44.15 39.86
N GLN A 200 -69.24 -43.26 40.01
CA GLN A 200 -70.37 -43.46 40.92
C GLN A 200 -71.17 -44.72 40.53
N GLN A 201 -71.49 -44.90 39.25
CA GLN A 201 -72.14 -46.11 38.75
C GLN A 201 -71.31 -47.38 38.99
N THR A 202 -69.98 -47.34 38.85
CA THR A 202 -69.13 -48.49 39.19
C THR A 202 -69.15 -48.79 40.68
N VAL A 203 -69.18 -47.77 41.56
CA VAL A 203 -69.28 -47.96 43.01
C VAL A 203 -70.67 -48.49 43.41
N GLU A 204 -71.74 -48.06 42.75
CA GLU A 204 -73.09 -48.61 42.93
C GLU A 204 -73.15 -50.08 42.50
N ILE A 205 -72.62 -50.42 41.32
CA ILE A 205 -72.52 -51.80 40.82
C ILE A 205 -71.61 -52.65 41.71
N GLU A 206 -70.54 -52.10 42.28
CA GLU A 206 -69.68 -52.79 43.25
C GLU A 206 -70.40 -53.03 44.58
N ALA A 207 -71.17 -52.06 45.09
CA ALA A 207 -72.00 -52.24 46.29
C ALA A 207 -73.13 -53.26 46.07
N GLU A 208 -73.77 -53.27 44.90
CA GLU A 208 -74.72 -54.32 44.50
C GLU A 208 -74.03 -55.69 44.44
N ARG A 209 -72.83 -55.76 43.83
CA ARG A 209 -72.02 -56.97 43.75
C ARG A 209 -71.55 -57.46 45.13
N GLU A 210 -71.25 -56.57 46.07
CA GLU A 210 -70.94 -56.91 47.46
C GLU A 210 -72.18 -57.38 48.22
N SER A 211 -73.36 -56.79 47.98
CA SER A 211 -74.62 -57.28 48.54
C SER A 211 -74.97 -58.69 48.04
N LEU A 212 -74.73 -58.96 46.74
CA LEU A 212 -74.91 -60.28 46.13
C LEU A 212 -73.83 -61.26 46.60
N SER A 213 -72.59 -60.82 46.79
CA SER A 213 -71.49 -61.61 47.36
C SER A 213 -71.74 -61.98 48.83
N THR A 214 -72.31 -61.09 49.64
CA THR A 214 -72.69 -61.36 51.03
C THR A 214 -73.96 -62.20 51.14
N GLY A 215 -74.82 -62.20 50.12
CA GLY A 215 -75.87 -63.22 49.94
C GLY A 215 -75.30 -64.59 49.54
N LEU A 216 -74.30 -64.62 48.66
CA LEU A 216 -73.66 -65.84 48.16
C LEU A 216 -72.81 -66.55 49.23
N THR A 217 -72.04 -65.79 50.02
CA THR A 217 -71.19 -66.34 51.10
C THR A 217 -72.00 -66.92 52.26
N LYS A 218 -73.27 -66.53 52.44
CA LYS A 218 -74.21 -67.17 53.39
C LYS A 218 -74.82 -68.49 52.87
N SER A 219 -74.71 -68.79 51.58
CA SER A 219 -75.31 -69.98 50.95
C SER A 219 -74.30 -71.02 50.50
N LEU A 220 -72.99 -70.72 50.56
CA LEU A 220 -71.94 -71.51 49.92
C LEU A 220 -70.71 -71.74 50.81
N GLU A 221 -70.81 -72.71 51.71
CA GLU A 221 -69.63 -73.47 52.18
C GLU A 221 -69.04 -74.25 50.99
N MET A 222 -68.12 -73.64 50.24
CA MET A 222 -67.68 -74.12 48.92
C MET A 222 -66.20 -74.56 48.83
N PRO A 223 -65.84 -75.38 47.82
CA PRO A 223 -64.84 -76.43 48.02
C PRO A 223 -63.43 -76.03 47.58
N VAL A 224 -62.50 -76.95 47.79
CA VAL A 224 -61.04 -76.82 47.59
C VAL A 224 -60.63 -76.29 46.19
N ALA A 225 -61.46 -76.44 45.15
CA ALA A 225 -61.20 -75.91 43.82
C ALA A 225 -61.06 -74.37 43.79
N ILE A 226 -61.88 -73.64 44.54
CA ILE A 226 -61.87 -72.16 44.53
C ILE A 226 -60.59 -71.62 45.18
N ARG A 227 -60.06 -72.29 46.20
CA ARG A 227 -58.76 -71.92 46.81
C ARG A 227 -57.61 -71.98 45.80
N ARG A 228 -57.55 -73.04 44.97
CA ARG A 228 -56.50 -73.16 43.93
C ARG A 228 -56.60 -72.07 42.86
N HIS A 229 -57.82 -71.68 42.46
CA HIS A 229 -57.99 -70.55 41.54
C HIS A 229 -57.67 -69.20 42.20
N ALA A 230 -57.95 -69.03 43.50
CA ALA A 230 -57.54 -67.84 44.24
C ALA A 230 -56.00 -67.72 44.36
N ASP A 231 -55.29 -68.83 44.56
CA ASP A 231 -53.83 -68.83 44.60
C ASP A 231 -53.21 -68.58 43.21
N GLN A 232 -53.79 -69.15 42.14
CA GLN A 232 -53.42 -68.81 40.75
C GLN A 232 -53.64 -67.32 40.43
N LEU A 233 -54.74 -66.72 40.91
CA LEU A 233 -55.00 -65.29 40.76
C LEU A 233 -54.04 -64.43 41.58
N ARG A 234 -53.62 -64.87 42.77
CA ARG A 234 -52.58 -64.18 43.56
C ARG A 234 -51.21 -64.21 42.87
N GLU A 235 -50.87 -65.33 42.23
CA GLU A 235 -49.64 -65.45 41.43
C GLU A 235 -49.69 -64.57 40.17
N ALA A 236 -50.84 -64.51 39.49
CA ALA A 236 -51.07 -63.57 38.38
C ALA A 236 -51.03 -62.09 38.82
N ILE A 237 -51.52 -61.76 40.02
CA ILE A 237 -51.44 -60.42 40.59
C ILE A 237 -49.99 -60.08 40.97
N SER A 238 -49.21 -61.02 41.51
CA SER A 238 -47.82 -60.77 41.88
C SER A 238 -46.91 -60.58 40.65
N THR A 239 -47.15 -61.32 39.55
CA THR A 239 -46.45 -61.07 38.29
C THR A 239 -46.84 -59.72 37.67
N LEU A 240 -48.12 -59.33 37.69
CA LEU A 240 -48.56 -58.00 37.24
C LEU A 240 -48.01 -56.84 38.09
N ILE A 241 -47.81 -57.05 39.39
CA ILE A 241 -47.13 -56.07 40.28
C ILE A 241 -45.64 -55.99 39.94
N ALA A 242 -44.98 -57.12 39.69
CA ALA A 242 -43.59 -57.14 39.23
C ALA A 242 -43.44 -56.44 37.87
N GLU A 243 -44.34 -56.66 36.92
CA GLU A 243 -44.37 -55.98 35.62
C GLU A 243 -44.63 -54.47 35.77
N ASN A 244 -45.60 -54.06 36.60
CA ASN A 244 -45.81 -52.64 36.90
C ASN A 244 -44.57 -51.99 37.52
N SER A 245 -43.92 -52.62 38.50
CA SER A 245 -42.69 -52.06 39.08
C SER A 245 -41.56 -51.92 38.05
N ARG A 246 -41.42 -52.88 37.12
CA ARG A 246 -40.49 -52.82 36.00
C ARG A 246 -40.83 -51.70 35.02
N LEU A 247 -42.12 -51.49 34.72
CA LEU A 247 -42.60 -50.38 33.89
C LEU A 247 -42.33 -49.02 34.56
N THR A 248 -42.57 -48.88 35.87
CA THR A 248 -42.24 -47.67 36.64
C THR A 248 -40.74 -47.37 36.60
N VAL A 249 -39.88 -48.38 36.76
CA VAL A 249 -38.42 -48.21 36.63
C VAL A 249 -38.04 -47.78 35.20
N SER A 250 -38.64 -48.37 34.16
CA SER A 250 -38.38 -47.96 32.78
C SER A 250 -38.88 -46.53 32.50
N HIS A 251 -40.04 -46.14 33.03
CA HIS A 251 -40.57 -44.78 32.93
C HIS A 251 -39.63 -43.76 33.58
N GLY A 252 -39.12 -44.05 34.78
CA GLY A 252 -38.10 -43.23 35.43
C GLY A 252 -36.80 -43.14 34.63
N GLN A 253 -36.37 -44.21 33.95
CA GLN A 253 -35.23 -44.15 33.03
C GLN A 253 -35.49 -43.24 31.82
N TYR A 254 -36.68 -43.32 31.20
CA TYR A 254 -37.06 -42.44 30.10
C TYR A 254 -37.24 -40.98 30.54
N GLN A 255 -37.73 -40.73 31.75
CA GLN A 255 -37.86 -39.39 32.33
C GLN A 255 -36.48 -38.76 32.57
N ASN A 256 -35.52 -39.51 33.13
CA ASN A 256 -34.12 -39.08 33.24
C ASN A 256 -33.45 -38.85 31.87
N GLN A 257 -33.78 -39.65 30.84
CA GLN A 257 -33.33 -39.41 29.47
C GLN A 257 -33.94 -38.13 28.88
N ALA A 258 -35.22 -37.86 29.13
CA ALA A 258 -35.87 -36.61 28.71
C ALA A 258 -35.22 -35.38 29.39
N GLU A 259 -34.96 -35.44 30.70
CA GLU A 259 -34.27 -34.35 31.42
C GLU A 259 -32.85 -34.09 30.90
N THR A 260 -32.07 -35.15 30.67
CA THR A 260 -30.71 -35.01 30.12
C THR A 260 -30.71 -34.49 28.69
N LEU A 261 -31.70 -34.86 27.87
CA LEU A 261 -31.91 -34.27 26.54
C LEU A 261 -32.34 -32.79 26.62
N MET A 262 -33.18 -32.42 27.58
CA MET A 262 -33.60 -31.02 27.79
C MET A 262 -32.42 -30.14 28.24
N ARG A 263 -31.57 -30.61 29.16
CA ARG A 263 -30.33 -29.90 29.55
C ARG A 263 -29.38 -29.76 28.36
N ARG A 264 -29.15 -30.85 27.63
CA ARG A 264 -28.32 -30.81 26.40
C ARG A 264 -28.89 -29.86 25.34
N ARG A 265 -30.21 -29.72 25.27
CA ARG A 265 -30.87 -28.74 24.39
C ARG A 265 -30.60 -27.31 24.86
N SER A 266 -30.75 -26.98 26.15
CA SER A 266 -30.41 -25.64 26.65
C SER A 266 -28.92 -25.32 26.46
N ASP A 267 -28.03 -26.30 26.69
CA ASP A 267 -26.58 -26.12 26.45
C ASP A 267 -26.29 -25.80 24.98
N LEU A 268 -26.99 -26.44 24.04
CA LEU A 268 -26.88 -26.16 22.60
C LEU A 268 -27.51 -24.82 22.21
N GLU A 269 -28.63 -24.42 22.81
CA GLU A 269 -29.25 -23.11 22.60
C GLU A 269 -28.34 -21.97 23.12
N HIS A 270 -27.70 -22.16 24.27
CA HIS A 270 -26.67 -21.24 24.79
C HIS A 270 -25.47 -21.17 23.85
N LEU A 271 -24.88 -22.31 23.46
CA LEU A 271 -23.74 -22.34 22.55
C LEU A 271 -24.07 -21.75 21.17
N GLN A 272 -25.31 -21.89 20.70
CA GLN A 272 -25.79 -21.22 19.49
C GLN A 272 -25.85 -19.71 19.68
N SER A 273 -26.35 -19.21 20.83
CA SER A 273 -26.40 -17.78 21.12
C SER A 273 -25.00 -17.14 21.22
N GLU A 274 -24.04 -17.84 21.84
CA GLU A 274 -22.63 -17.43 21.89
C GLU A 274 -22.02 -17.34 20.49
N ARG A 275 -22.22 -18.36 19.64
CA ARG A 275 -21.73 -18.37 18.25
C ARG A 275 -22.37 -17.28 17.39
N VAL A 276 -23.63 -16.94 17.64
CA VAL A 276 -24.28 -15.80 16.96
C VAL A 276 -23.68 -14.47 17.42
N ALA A 277 -23.40 -14.30 18.72
CA ALA A 277 -22.73 -13.10 19.24
C ALA A 277 -21.29 -12.96 18.70
N GLU A 278 -20.50 -14.04 18.66
CA GLU A 278 -19.18 -14.07 18.01
C GLU A 278 -19.26 -13.67 16.54
N VAL A 279 -20.23 -14.21 15.77
CA VAL A 279 -20.40 -13.86 14.35
C VAL A 279 -20.79 -12.40 14.16
N LEU A 280 -21.62 -11.83 15.04
CA LEU A 280 -21.98 -10.41 15.00
C LEU A 280 -20.77 -9.51 15.32
N HIS A 281 -19.93 -9.88 16.29
CA HIS A 281 -18.66 -9.19 16.54
C HIS A 281 -17.70 -9.26 15.35
N MET A 282 -17.50 -10.45 14.77
CA MET A 282 -16.67 -10.58 13.57
C MET A 282 -17.24 -9.78 12.37
N GLN A 283 -18.57 -9.56 12.31
CA GLN A 283 -19.18 -8.68 11.30
C GLN A 283 -18.97 -7.19 11.59
N THR A 284 -18.98 -6.74 12.85
CA THR A 284 -18.62 -5.36 13.18
C THR A 284 -17.14 -5.09 12.89
N ASP A 285 -16.26 -6.02 13.26
CA ASP A 285 -14.82 -5.91 13.02
C ASP A 285 -14.49 -5.89 11.53
N LEU A 286 -15.19 -6.71 10.72
CA LEU A 286 -15.09 -6.66 9.25
C LEU A 286 -15.58 -5.31 8.69
N ALA A 287 -16.70 -4.78 9.18
CA ALA A 287 -17.22 -3.49 8.71
C ALA A 287 -16.33 -2.30 9.12
N GLU A 288 -15.59 -2.41 10.22
CA GLU A 288 -14.56 -1.44 10.62
C GLU A 288 -13.30 -1.57 9.74
N LEU A 289 -12.83 -2.80 9.47
CA LEU A 289 -11.73 -3.05 8.55
C LEU A 289 -12.04 -2.65 7.10
N GLU A 290 -13.29 -2.78 6.65
CA GLU A 290 -13.74 -2.30 5.33
C GLU A 290 -13.67 -0.76 5.26
N LYS A 291 -14.11 -0.04 6.30
CA LYS A 291 -13.96 1.43 6.36
C LYS A 291 -12.49 1.87 6.35
N VAL A 292 -11.63 1.20 7.12
CA VAL A 292 -10.20 1.48 7.14
C VAL A 292 -9.56 1.18 5.78
N CYS A 293 -9.98 0.13 5.08
CA CYS A 293 -9.57 -0.11 3.69
C CYS A 293 -10.03 1.02 2.75
N ASP A 294 -11.27 1.48 2.84
CA ASP A 294 -11.80 2.59 2.02
C ASP A 294 -11.12 3.93 2.31
N GLU A 295 -10.70 4.17 3.56
CA GLU A 295 -9.90 5.33 3.95
C GLU A 295 -8.48 5.23 3.40
N LEU A 296 -7.81 4.09 3.54
CA LEU A 296 -6.49 3.84 2.94
C LEU A 296 -6.52 3.92 1.40
N PHE A 297 -7.61 3.51 0.75
CA PHE A 297 -7.76 3.70 -0.71
C PHE A 297 -7.92 5.18 -1.06
N ARG A 298 -8.69 5.97 -0.30
CA ARG A 298 -8.80 7.43 -0.49
C ARG A 298 -7.47 8.14 -0.27
N GLU A 299 -6.70 7.77 0.77
CA GLU A 299 -5.36 8.30 1.01
C GLU A 299 -4.37 7.90 -0.11
N GLN A 300 -4.50 6.69 -0.66
CA GLN A 300 -3.69 6.26 -1.80
C GLN A 300 -4.04 7.04 -3.08
N GLU A 301 -5.32 7.36 -3.31
CA GLU A 301 -5.75 8.20 -4.44
C GLU A 301 -5.29 9.64 -4.27
N SER A 302 -5.45 10.27 -3.09
CA SER A 302 -4.94 11.62 -2.86
C SER A 302 -3.42 11.69 -3.00
N SER A 303 -2.68 10.71 -2.46
CA SER A 303 -1.23 10.61 -2.63
C SER A 303 -0.80 10.45 -4.10
N ARG A 304 -1.59 9.73 -4.91
CA ARG A 304 -1.33 9.56 -6.34
C ARG A 304 -1.57 10.85 -7.11
N ASP A 305 -2.61 11.60 -6.74
CA ASP A 305 -2.96 12.85 -7.39
C ASP A 305 -1.99 13.99 -6.98
N GLU A 306 -1.56 14.03 -5.71
CA GLU A 306 -0.45 14.88 -5.23
C GLU A 306 0.86 14.59 -5.99
N PHE A 307 1.22 13.32 -6.18
CA PHE A 307 2.37 12.92 -7.00
C PHE A 307 2.21 13.30 -8.48
N GLY A 308 0.97 13.27 -8.99
CA GLY A 308 0.62 13.79 -10.31
C GLY A 308 0.87 15.28 -10.44
N ILE A 309 0.46 16.07 -9.44
CA ILE A 309 0.71 17.52 -9.34
C ILE A 309 2.22 17.78 -9.26
N GLN A 310 2.95 17.09 -8.37
CA GLN A 310 4.41 17.24 -8.24
C GLN A 310 5.14 16.95 -9.55
N LYS A 311 4.72 15.93 -10.31
CA LYS A 311 5.27 15.67 -11.66
C LYS A 311 4.94 16.76 -12.67
N ALA A 312 3.73 17.31 -12.65
CA ALA A 312 3.37 18.43 -13.50
C ALA A 312 4.19 19.69 -13.15
N GLU A 313 4.45 19.95 -11.88
CA GLU A 313 5.34 21.02 -11.43
C GLU A 313 6.80 20.79 -11.82
N GLN A 314 7.32 19.56 -11.70
CA GLN A 314 8.67 19.22 -12.17
C GLN A 314 8.81 19.49 -13.68
N VAL A 315 7.84 19.07 -14.50
CA VAL A 315 7.84 19.36 -15.94
C VAL A 315 7.73 20.86 -16.22
N ARG A 316 6.92 21.61 -15.45
CA ARG A 316 6.83 23.07 -15.55
C ARG A 316 8.19 23.73 -15.27
N ILE A 317 8.83 23.36 -14.17
CA ILE A 317 10.15 23.86 -13.76
C ILE A 317 11.24 23.46 -14.78
N GLU A 318 11.19 22.26 -15.36
CA GLU A 318 12.11 21.88 -16.45
C GLU A 318 11.95 22.73 -17.70
N ILE A 319 10.72 23.13 -18.04
CA ILE A 319 10.44 24.01 -19.18
C ILE A 319 10.93 25.44 -18.88
N GLU A 320 10.61 25.98 -17.70
CA GLU A 320 11.11 27.29 -17.23
C GLU A 320 12.66 27.31 -17.18
N TYR A 321 13.28 26.24 -16.68
CA TYR A 321 14.74 26.08 -16.67
C TYR A 321 15.33 26.06 -18.10
N LYS A 322 14.75 25.29 -19.03
CA LYS A 322 15.19 25.28 -20.43
C LYS A 322 15.07 26.68 -21.07
N GLN A 323 13.97 27.38 -20.84
CA GLN A 323 13.78 28.75 -21.32
C GLN A 323 14.84 29.72 -20.77
N THR A 324 15.19 29.66 -19.48
CA THR A 324 16.23 30.51 -18.90
C THR A 324 17.66 30.14 -19.36
N VAL A 325 17.92 28.85 -19.63
CA VAL A 325 19.18 28.41 -20.24
C VAL A 325 19.30 28.91 -21.68
N ASP A 326 18.22 28.83 -22.47
CA ASP A 326 18.23 29.28 -23.86
C ASP A 326 18.27 30.83 -23.96
N SER A 327 17.63 31.57 -23.04
CA SER A 327 17.79 33.03 -22.97
C SER A 327 19.22 33.41 -22.57
N SER A 328 19.83 32.73 -21.60
CA SER A 328 21.23 32.96 -21.22
C SER A 328 22.21 32.62 -22.35
N ARG A 329 21.91 31.60 -23.18
CA ARG A 329 22.66 31.31 -24.41
C ARG A 329 22.54 32.43 -25.44
N MET A 330 21.33 32.92 -25.71
CA MET A 330 21.13 34.07 -26.61
C MET A 330 21.87 35.31 -26.11
N GLU A 331 21.81 35.63 -24.82
CA GLU A 331 22.57 36.72 -24.20
C GLU A 331 24.08 36.51 -24.37
N HIS A 332 24.58 35.28 -24.18
CA HIS A 332 25.99 34.96 -24.38
C HIS A 332 26.43 35.11 -25.84
N GLU A 333 25.62 34.65 -26.80
CA GLU A 333 25.89 34.81 -28.24
C GLU A 333 25.91 36.29 -28.65
N MET A 334 24.97 37.09 -28.15
CA MET A 334 24.96 38.55 -28.32
C MET A 334 26.19 39.21 -27.70
N LEU A 335 26.63 38.75 -26.52
CA LEU A 335 27.82 39.28 -25.85
C LEU A 335 29.11 38.88 -26.60
N VAL A 336 29.18 37.67 -27.17
CA VAL A 336 30.28 37.25 -28.07
C VAL A 336 30.29 38.06 -29.36
N HIS A 337 29.13 38.39 -29.94
CA HIS A 337 29.03 39.29 -31.09
C HIS A 337 29.56 40.69 -30.77
N THR A 338 29.06 41.33 -29.71
CA THR A 338 29.53 42.68 -29.30
C THR A 338 31.01 42.72 -28.92
N LEU A 339 31.58 41.63 -28.38
CA LEU A 339 33.02 41.50 -28.16
C LEU A 339 33.82 41.44 -29.48
N ARG A 340 33.33 40.70 -30.49
CA ARG A 340 33.95 40.67 -31.83
C ARG A 340 33.90 42.04 -32.51
N ASP A 341 32.79 42.75 -32.40
CA ASP A 341 32.64 44.11 -32.93
C ASP A 341 33.58 45.08 -32.21
N LYS A 342 33.67 45.01 -30.88
CA LYS A 342 34.63 45.77 -30.08
C LYS A 342 36.09 45.49 -30.50
N GLU A 343 36.45 44.23 -30.74
CA GLU A 343 37.77 43.89 -31.27
C GLU A 343 38.01 44.46 -32.67
N ALA A 344 37.01 44.44 -33.55
CA ALA A 344 37.10 45.04 -34.88
C ALA A 344 37.31 46.57 -34.78
N HIS A 345 36.59 47.25 -33.90
CA HIS A 345 36.79 48.68 -33.61
C HIS A 345 38.17 48.97 -33.00
N ILE A 346 38.69 48.13 -32.09
CA ILE A 346 40.06 48.28 -31.56
C ILE A 346 41.10 48.10 -32.67
N LYS A 347 40.92 47.12 -33.57
CA LYS A 347 41.79 46.92 -34.74
C LYS A 347 41.72 48.09 -35.71
N ALA A 348 40.54 48.70 -35.90
CA ALA A 348 40.37 49.92 -36.69
C ALA A 348 41.06 51.14 -36.05
N ASN A 349 40.88 51.34 -34.74
CA ASN A 349 41.53 52.43 -34.00
C ASN A 349 43.05 52.31 -34.06
N ARG A 350 43.63 51.12 -33.89
CA ARG A 350 45.09 50.90 -34.05
C ARG A 350 45.59 51.21 -35.46
N ARG A 351 44.78 51.00 -36.51
CA ARG A 351 45.10 51.42 -37.88
C ARG A 351 45.07 52.94 -38.03
N LEU A 352 44.09 53.60 -37.41
CA LEU A 352 44.03 55.07 -37.38
C LEU A 352 45.19 55.67 -36.59
N GLU A 353 45.54 55.11 -35.42
CA GLU A 353 46.70 55.50 -34.61
C GLU A 353 48.01 55.36 -35.39
N THR A 354 48.20 54.27 -36.15
CA THR A 354 49.39 54.11 -37.00
C THR A 354 49.41 55.07 -38.19
N ILE A 355 48.26 55.39 -38.80
CA ILE A 355 48.17 56.44 -39.82
C ILE A 355 48.52 57.81 -39.22
N VAL A 356 47.94 58.17 -38.06
CA VAL A 356 48.23 59.43 -37.35
C VAL A 356 49.70 59.51 -36.97
N ASN A 357 50.29 58.45 -36.43
CA ASN A 357 51.72 58.42 -36.10
C ASN A 357 52.59 58.57 -37.35
N ASN A 358 52.25 57.95 -38.47
CA ASN A 358 52.98 58.15 -39.73
C ASN A 358 52.90 59.61 -40.23
N VAL A 359 51.75 60.28 -40.06
CA VAL A 359 51.60 61.72 -40.35
C VAL A 359 52.43 62.56 -39.38
N VAL A 360 52.40 62.27 -38.07
CA VAL A 360 53.22 62.99 -37.08
C VAL A 360 54.73 62.83 -37.37
N MET A 361 55.17 61.65 -37.79
CA MET A 361 56.57 61.39 -38.17
C MET A 361 57.00 62.11 -39.46
N SER A 362 56.07 62.60 -40.31
CA SER A 362 56.41 63.41 -41.47
C SER A 362 56.49 64.91 -41.18
N ILE A 363 55.89 65.40 -40.08
CA ILE A 363 55.93 66.82 -39.67
C ILE A 363 57.38 67.36 -39.63
N PRO A 364 58.39 66.70 -39.00
CA PRO A 364 59.76 67.22 -38.97
C PRO A 364 60.39 67.38 -40.36
N THR A 365 59.99 66.57 -41.33
CA THR A 365 60.49 66.68 -42.71
C THR A 365 59.87 67.87 -43.45
N PHE A 366 58.60 68.18 -43.16
CA PHE A 366 57.96 69.40 -43.66
C PHE A 366 58.48 70.66 -42.97
N ASP A 367 58.79 70.60 -41.67
CA ASP A 367 59.44 71.71 -40.94
C ASP A 367 60.85 71.99 -41.49
N GLN A 368 61.63 70.95 -41.81
CA GLN A 368 62.93 71.10 -42.48
C GLN A 368 62.78 71.72 -43.88
N GLN A 369 61.84 71.25 -44.71
CA GLN A 369 61.55 71.87 -46.01
C GLN A 369 61.14 73.34 -45.87
N HIS A 370 60.29 73.67 -44.88
CA HIS A 370 59.89 75.04 -44.60
C HIS A 370 61.09 75.91 -44.19
N MET A 371 62.01 75.37 -43.38
CA MET A 371 63.24 76.05 -42.98
C MET A 371 64.17 76.31 -44.18
N ASP A 372 64.35 75.33 -45.06
CA ASP A 372 65.15 75.44 -46.28
C ASP A 372 64.58 76.48 -47.24
N TYR A 373 63.25 76.47 -47.47
CA TYR A 373 62.58 77.51 -48.26
C TYR A 373 62.69 78.90 -47.61
N SER A 374 62.64 78.98 -46.27
CA SER A 374 62.83 80.24 -45.54
C SER A 374 64.24 80.81 -45.74
N LEU A 375 65.27 79.96 -45.68
CA LEU A 375 66.67 80.33 -45.93
C LEU A 375 66.92 80.74 -47.39
N GLN A 376 66.29 80.07 -48.36
CA GLN A 376 66.31 80.49 -49.77
C GLN A 376 65.65 81.86 -49.97
N LEU A 377 64.56 82.14 -49.25
CA LEU A 377 63.88 83.43 -49.32
C LEU A 377 64.70 84.55 -48.65
N GLU A 378 65.48 84.24 -47.61
CA GLU A 378 66.47 85.17 -47.06
C GLU A 378 67.65 85.46 -48.00
N SER A 379 68.18 84.46 -48.70
CA SER A 379 69.32 84.68 -49.62
C SER A 379 68.90 85.56 -50.81
N LEU A 380 67.69 85.35 -51.36
CA LEU A 380 67.08 86.21 -52.38
C LEU A 380 66.88 87.65 -51.86
N LYS A 381 66.46 87.83 -50.60
CA LYS A 381 66.38 89.18 -49.98
C LYS A 381 67.74 89.83 -49.76
N ARG A 382 68.84 89.07 -49.69
CA ARG A 382 70.21 89.61 -49.60
C ARG A 382 70.70 90.08 -50.96
N SER A 383 70.52 89.30 -52.03
CA SER A 383 70.89 89.72 -53.39
C SER A 383 70.07 90.94 -53.87
N GLU A 384 68.77 91.02 -53.53
CA GLU A 384 67.94 92.21 -53.78
C GLU A 384 68.55 93.48 -53.15
N ARG A 385 69.10 93.40 -51.93
CA ARG A 385 69.76 94.51 -51.25
C ARG A 385 71.10 94.89 -51.90
N GLU A 386 71.80 93.94 -52.50
CA GLU A 386 73.07 94.18 -53.21
C GLU A 386 72.83 94.90 -54.54
N TYR A 387 71.86 94.46 -55.34
CA TYR A 387 71.44 95.16 -56.57
C TYR A 387 70.96 96.60 -56.27
N ARG A 388 70.22 96.82 -55.17
CA ARG A 388 69.82 98.17 -54.73
C ARG A 388 71.02 99.07 -54.38
N LYS A 389 72.10 98.52 -53.81
CA LYS A 389 73.34 99.29 -53.52
C LYS A 389 74.09 99.65 -54.80
N GLN A 390 74.19 98.72 -55.75
CA GLN A 390 74.83 98.98 -57.06
C GLN A 390 74.11 100.11 -57.82
N ALA A 391 72.77 100.12 -57.82
CA ALA A 391 71.97 101.20 -58.42
C ALA A 391 72.15 102.58 -57.74
N GLN A 392 72.54 102.63 -56.46
CA GLN A 392 72.82 103.88 -55.75
C GLN A 392 74.22 104.44 -56.04
N LEU A 393 75.21 103.59 -56.31
CA LEU A 393 76.56 104.03 -56.66
C LEU A 393 76.59 104.67 -58.05
N LEU A 394 75.95 104.04 -59.03
CA LEU A 394 75.82 104.57 -60.41
C LEU A 394 75.13 105.95 -60.46
N ARG A 395 74.28 106.30 -59.47
CA ARG A 395 73.72 107.65 -59.36
C ARG A 395 74.74 108.68 -58.85
N LYS A 396 75.58 108.31 -57.88
CA LYS A 396 76.59 109.23 -57.31
C LYS A 396 77.70 109.58 -58.30
N GLU A 397 78.03 108.66 -59.21
CA GLU A 397 79.01 108.89 -60.27
C GLU A 397 78.52 109.92 -61.31
N ILE A 398 77.21 109.97 -61.56
CA ILE A 398 76.56 111.00 -62.39
C ILE A 398 76.63 112.37 -61.70
N ASP A 399 76.40 112.44 -60.38
CA ASP A 399 76.43 113.71 -59.63
C ASP A 399 77.86 114.30 -59.54
N THR A 400 78.89 113.47 -59.38
CA THR A 400 80.29 113.95 -59.26
C THR A 400 80.87 114.51 -60.56
N THR A 401 80.41 114.02 -61.72
CA THR A 401 80.90 114.51 -63.02
C THR A 401 80.31 115.88 -63.40
N LEU A 402 79.20 116.28 -62.78
CA LEU A 402 78.58 117.59 -62.99
C LEU A 402 79.27 118.73 -62.19
N ALA A 403 79.81 118.42 -61.01
CA ALA A 403 80.43 119.42 -60.12
C ALA A 403 81.84 119.87 -60.60
N ALA A 404 82.61 118.95 -61.19
CA ALA A 404 83.98 119.24 -61.65
C ALA A 404 84.07 120.27 -62.80
N TYR A 405 82.95 120.59 -63.47
CA TYR A 405 82.90 121.53 -64.59
C TYR A 405 82.73 123.01 -64.16
N LEU A 406 82.55 123.30 -62.85
CA LEU A 406 82.15 124.62 -62.37
C LEU A 406 83.19 125.37 -61.51
N GLU A 407 84.28 124.74 -61.06
CA GLU A 407 85.24 125.38 -60.12
C GLU A 407 86.52 125.96 -60.77
N GLU A 408 86.69 125.85 -62.09
CA GLU A 408 87.96 126.18 -62.78
C GLU A 408 88.18 127.68 -63.07
N SER A 409 87.51 128.62 -62.36
CA SER A 409 87.34 130.02 -62.81
C SER A 409 87.96 131.17 -61.98
N THR A 410 88.55 131.00 -60.78
CA THR A 410 89.01 132.17 -59.96
C THR A 410 90.28 131.99 -59.09
N ARG A 411 91.31 132.84 -59.28
CA ARG A 411 92.49 133.08 -58.39
C ARG A 411 93.10 134.48 -58.62
N GLU A 412 93.62 135.18 -57.57
CA GLU A 412 94.97 135.82 -57.48
C GLU A 412 95.22 136.89 -56.34
N GLY A 413 96.40 136.79 -55.66
CA GLY A 413 97.24 137.88 -55.06
C GLY A 413 97.26 138.15 -53.52
N VAL A 414 98.15 138.96 -52.88
CA VAL A 414 99.59 139.38 -53.08
C VAL A 414 100.12 140.23 -51.83
N LEU A 415 101.43 140.08 -51.42
CA LEU A 415 102.27 140.89 -50.44
C LEU A 415 101.79 141.05 -48.95
N ASN A 416 102.56 141.31 -47.86
CA ASN A 416 103.99 141.51 -47.43
C ASN A 416 104.79 142.85 -47.62
N GLN A 417 105.34 143.46 -46.53
CA GLN A 417 106.70 144.12 -46.39
C GLN A 417 106.93 145.07 -45.14
N THR A 418 108.22 145.40 -44.89
CA THR A 418 108.84 146.55 -44.13
C THR A 418 109.30 146.41 -42.65
N LEU A 419 110.62 146.52 -42.50
CA LEU A 419 111.41 146.92 -41.31
C LEU A 419 112.04 148.31 -41.59
N GLU A 420 112.71 148.91 -40.58
CA GLU A 420 114.02 149.64 -40.66
C GLU A 420 114.15 151.06 -40.05
N SER A 421 113.14 151.93 -40.03
CA SER A 421 113.44 153.38 -40.08
C SER A 421 113.83 154.19 -38.82
N MET A 422 113.65 153.73 -37.57
CA MET A 422 113.52 154.67 -36.41
C MET A 422 114.45 154.46 -35.18
N LEU A 423 115.64 153.87 -35.33
CA LEU A 423 116.57 153.61 -34.20
C LEU A 423 117.04 154.86 -33.43
N SER A 424 117.07 156.05 -34.04
CA SER A 424 117.47 157.30 -33.35
C SER A 424 116.46 157.81 -32.32
N ARG A 425 115.22 157.31 -32.34
CA ARG A 425 114.18 157.62 -31.33
C ARG A 425 114.30 156.74 -30.07
N SER A 426 115.17 155.73 -30.09
CA SER A 426 115.33 154.74 -29.01
C SER A 426 115.86 155.38 -27.71
N SER A 427 116.93 156.18 -27.78
CA SER A 427 117.63 156.71 -26.59
C SER A 427 116.75 157.50 -25.60
N ASN A 428 115.69 158.17 -26.08
CA ASN A 428 114.78 158.95 -25.22
C ASN A 428 113.54 158.14 -24.78
N LEU A 429 113.32 156.94 -25.34
CA LEU A 429 112.31 155.99 -24.89
C LEU A 429 112.89 154.93 -23.93
N GLU A 430 114.19 154.63 -24.02
CA GLU A 430 114.89 153.63 -23.20
C GLU A 430 114.79 153.88 -21.69
N GLU A 431 114.82 155.13 -21.22
CA GLU A 431 114.63 155.43 -19.79
C GLU A 431 113.20 155.13 -19.31
N SER A 432 112.19 155.27 -20.19
CA SER A 432 110.81 154.88 -19.88
C SER A 432 110.58 153.37 -19.96
N LEU A 433 111.36 152.65 -20.78
CA LEU A 433 111.29 151.19 -20.91
C LEU A 433 111.80 150.47 -19.66
N ARG A 434 112.91 150.92 -19.05
CA ARG A 434 113.49 150.27 -17.85
C ARG A 434 112.53 150.16 -16.66
N GLN A 435 111.61 151.12 -16.50
CA GLN A 435 110.58 151.08 -15.45
C GLN A 435 109.42 150.12 -15.77
N LEU A 436 109.25 149.76 -17.05
CA LEU A 436 108.22 148.84 -17.51
C LEU A 436 108.70 147.37 -17.48
N GLU A 437 109.98 147.14 -17.77
CA GLU A 437 110.60 145.80 -17.78
C GLU A 437 110.56 145.10 -16.42
N LEU A 438 110.84 145.82 -15.34
CA LEU A 438 110.77 145.30 -13.96
C LEU A 438 109.37 144.73 -13.62
N LYS A 439 108.30 145.46 -13.99
CA LYS A 439 106.91 145.03 -13.78
C LYS A 439 106.49 143.86 -14.70
N PHE A 440 107.21 143.65 -15.80
CA PHE A 440 106.97 142.53 -16.70
C PHE A 440 107.54 141.23 -16.14
N GLN A 441 108.75 141.27 -15.55
CA GLN A 441 109.40 140.11 -14.94
C GLN A 441 108.61 139.52 -13.77
N GLU A 442 108.09 140.36 -12.87
CA GLU A 442 107.24 139.93 -11.74
C GLU A 442 106.00 139.14 -12.21
N ARG A 443 105.30 139.66 -13.24
CA ARG A 443 104.11 139.00 -13.81
C ARG A 443 104.43 137.69 -14.51
N GLN A 444 105.61 137.59 -15.15
CA GLN A 444 106.02 136.37 -15.84
C GLN A 444 106.33 135.22 -14.86
N GLN A 445 106.86 135.52 -13.67
CA GLN A 445 107.07 134.53 -12.60
C GLN A 445 105.74 133.99 -12.04
N HIS A 446 104.75 134.85 -11.78
CA HIS A 446 103.43 134.39 -11.34
C HIS A 446 102.70 133.50 -12.37
N LEU A 447 102.94 133.72 -13.67
CA LEU A 447 102.30 132.94 -14.74
C LEU A 447 102.92 131.54 -14.88
N SER A 448 104.15 131.31 -14.41
CA SER A 448 104.76 129.97 -14.38
C SER A 448 104.27 129.14 -13.19
N SER A 449 104.11 129.72 -11.99
CA SER A 449 103.64 128.98 -10.81
C SER A 449 102.21 128.44 -11.00
N VAL A 450 101.30 129.25 -11.55
CA VAL A 450 99.91 128.84 -11.82
C VAL A 450 99.81 127.67 -12.80
N LYS A 451 100.75 127.54 -13.75
CA LYS A 451 100.78 126.39 -14.68
C LYS A 451 101.17 125.08 -13.99
N VAL A 452 102.16 125.13 -13.10
CA VAL A 452 102.60 123.95 -12.32
C VAL A 452 101.47 123.46 -11.39
N ASP A 453 100.78 124.39 -10.72
CA ASP A 453 99.63 124.06 -9.85
C ASP A 453 98.47 123.41 -10.62
N ALA A 454 98.21 123.85 -11.87
CA ALA A 454 97.18 123.27 -12.71
C ALA A 454 97.48 121.82 -13.13
N GLU A 455 98.73 121.53 -13.51
CA GLU A 455 99.16 120.17 -13.89
C GLU A 455 99.12 119.20 -12.70
N LEU A 456 99.50 119.64 -11.50
CA LEU A 456 99.43 118.84 -10.28
C LEU A 456 97.98 118.43 -9.97
N ARG A 457 97.04 119.40 -10.00
CA ARG A 457 95.61 119.14 -9.76
C ARG A 457 95.00 118.19 -10.79
N PHE A 458 95.36 118.32 -12.08
CA PHE A 458 94.89 117.40 -13.11
C PHE A 458 95.35 115.95 -12.84
N ARG A 459 96.59 115.75 -12.40
CA ARG A 459 97.11 114.42 -12.01
C ARG A 459 96.46 113.85 -10.75
N GLU A 460 95.87 114.67 -9.90
CA GLU A 460 95.08 114.22 -8.75
C GLU A 460 93.66 113.81 -9.15
N VAL A 461 93.00 114.58 -10.02
CA VAL A 461 91.69 114.24 -10.60
C VAL A 461 91.74 112.91 -11.35
N VAL A 462 92.70 112.71 -12.25
CA VAL A 462 92.84 111.43 -12.99
C VAL A 462 93.08 110.24 -12.03
N ARG A 463 93.81 110.46 -10.92
CA ARG A 463 94.01 109.43 -9.89
C ARG A 463 92.76 109.15 -9.06
N SER A 464 91.89 110.14 -8.82
CA SER A 464 90.61 109.91 -8.13
C SER A 464 89.60 109.21 -9.03
N GLU A 465 89.49 109.60 -10.31
CA GLU A 465 88.64 108.95 -11.30
C GLU A 465 89.00 107.49 -11.56
N ALA A 466 90.30 107.16 -11.56
CA ALA A 466 90.76 105.77 -11.66
C ALA A 466 90.33 104.93 -10.45
N LYS A 467 90.40 105.50 -9.24
CA LYS A 467 89.91 104.83 -8.01
C LYS A 467 88.39 104.64 -8.02
N VAL A 468 87.62 105.65 -8.45
CA VAL A 468 86.16 105.57 -8.56
C VAL A 468 85.74 104.49 -9.57
N ARG A 469 86.41 104.39 -10.72
CA ARG A 469 86.18 103.31 -11.69
C ARG A 469 86.47 101.92 -11.11
N GLY A 470 87.63 101.72 -10.50
CA GLY A 470 87.97 100.43 -9.88
C GLY A 470 87.01 100.03 -8.74
N LEU A 471 86.51 100.98 -7.96
CA LEU A 471 85.47 100.72 -6.96
C LEU A 471 84.12 100.36 -7.59
N SER A 472 83.71 101.06 -8.66
CA SER A 472 82.47 100.75 -9.41
C SER A 472 82.51 99.36 -10.05
N GLU A 473 83.64 98.99 -10.65
CA GLU A 473 83.86 97.65 -11.22
C GLU A 473 83.82 96.56 -10.13
N SER A 474 84.42 96.82 -8.96
CA SER A 474 84.36 95.92 -7.80
C SER A 474 82.93 95.76 -7.25
N ILE A 475 82.17 96.85 -7.15
CA ILE A 475 80.75 96.82 -6.74
C ILE A 475 79.92 96.01 -7.75
N SER A 476 80.10 96.23 -9.05
CA SER A 476 79.42 95.47 -10.11
C SER A 476 79.73 93.97 -10.04
N ALA A 477 81.00 93.60 -9.79
CA ALA A 477 81.40 92.21 -9.60
C ALA A 477 80.76 91.59 -8.34
N GLN A 478 80.70 92.31 -7.22
CA GLN A 478 80.02 91.85 -6.00
C GLN A 478 78.50 91.72 -6.19
N GLU A 479 77.87 92.63 -6.93
CA GLU A 479 76.44 92.52 -7.28
C GLU A 479 76.12 91.26 -8.10
N ILE A 480 76.98 90.87 -9.04
CA ILE A 480 76.82 89.65 -9.83
C ILE A 480 76.92 88.43 -8.90
N LEU A 481 77.94 88.37 -8.05
CA LEU A 481 78.10 87.30 -7.05
C LEU A 481 76.91 87.22 -6.08
N LEU A 482 76.36 88.36 -5.67
CA LEU A 482 75.17 88.43 -4.81
C LEU A 482 73.92 87.91 -5.55
N LYS A 483 73.71 88.30 -6.81
CA LYS A 483 72.61 87.80 -7.66
C LYS A 483 72.70 86.27 -7.83
N ASP A 484 73.90 85.72 -8.03
CA ASP A 484 74.09 84.27 -8.18
C ASP A 484 74.06 83.49 -6.86
N ALA A 485 74.35 84.14 -5.72
CA ALA A 485 74.08 83.58 -4.40
C ALA A 485 72.56 83.53 -4.10
N VAL A 486 71.82 84.59 -4.43
CA VAL A 486 70.35 84.66 -4.28
C VAL A 486 69.64 83.64 -5.18
N LYS A 487 70.08 83.45 -6.43
CA LYS A 487 69.55 82.39 -7.31
C LYS A 487 69.72 81.00 -6.69
N ARG A 488 70.94 80.65 -6.25
CA ARG A 488 71.22 79.35 -5.61
C ARG A 488 70.42 79.15 -4.32
N ALA A 489 70.19 80.20 -3.53
CA ALA A 489 69.33 80.13 -2.35
C ALA A 489 67.85 79.89 -2.73
N ASN A 490 67.36 80.53 -3.79
CA ASN A 490 66.00 80.31 -4.30
C ASN A 490 65.82 78.91 -4.91
N GLU A 491 66.80 78.41 -5.65
CA GLU A 491 66.82 77.04 -6.20
C GLU A 491 66.82 76.00 -5.07
N ALA A 492 67.63 76.18 -4.02
CA ALA A 492 67.62 75.31 -2.84
C ALA A 492 66.28 75.38 -2.08
N ALA A 493 65.67 76.56 -1.98
CA ALA A 493 64.35 76.73 -1.37
C ALA A 493 63.23 76.08 -2.20
N GLN A 494 63.32 76.11 -3.54
CA GLN A 494 62.41 75.40 -4.45
C GLN A 494 62.58 73.89 -4.30
N GLN A 495 63.80 73.37 -4.33
CA GLN A 495 64.08 71.94 -4.09
C GLN A 495 63.53 71.46 -2.74
N LEU A 496 63.70 72.24 -1.66
CA LEU A 496 63.09 71.94 -0.35
C LEU A 496 61.55 71.90 -0.40
N LYS A 497 60.93 72.77 -1.20
CA LYS A 497 59.49 72.80 -1.42
C LYS A 497 59.01 71.57 -2.20
N ASP A 498 59.78 71.16 -3.20
CA ASP A 498 59.51 69.98 -4.03
C ASP A 498 59.69 68.69 -3.22
N PHE A 499 60.73 68.59 -2.38
CA PHE A 499 60.88 67.49 -1.43
C PHE A 499 59.76 67.44 -0.39
N ALA A 500 59.31 68.58 0.12
CA ALA A 500 58.15 68.64 1.02
C ALA A 500 56.86 68.19 0.30
N ALA A 501 56.67 68.55 -0.97
CA ALA A 501 55.55 68.08 -1.79
C ALA A 501 55.61 66.56 -2.04
N LEU A 502 56.77 66.03 -2.45
CA LEU A 502 56.99 64.58 -2.60
C LEU A 502 56.71 63.84 -1.29
N TYR A 503 57.17 64.35 -0.15
CA TYR A 503 56.89 63.75 1.15
C TYR A 503 55.39 63.66 1.45
N GLN A 504 54.60 64.70 1.12
CA GLN A 504 53.14 64.63 1.26
C GLN A 504 52.51 63.63 0.29
N VAL A 505 53.00 63.50 -0.95
CA VAL A 505 52.55 62.46 -1.89
C VAL A 505 52.82 61.07 -1.31
N VAL A 506 54.05 60.78 -0.89
CA VAL A 506 54.45 59.50 -0.28
C VAL A 506 53.65 59.21 1.00
N LYS A 507 53.37 60.23 1.83
CA LYS A 507 52.52 60.09 3.02
C LYS A 507 51.07 59.76 2.65
N ASN A 508 50.52 60.39 1.61
CA ASN A 508 49.18 60.14 1.11
C ASN A 508 49.07 58.74 0.47
N GLU A 509 50.09 58.31 -0.29
CA GLU A 509 50.19 56.96 -0.83
C GLU A 509 50.32 55.91 0.27
N ARG A 510 51.20 56.13 1.27
CA ARG A 510 51.30 55.27 2.46
C ARG A 510 49.94 55.13 3.15
N ASN A 511 49.23 56.23 3.39
CA ASN A 511 47.90 56.21 3.99
C ASN A 511 46.87 55.48 3.10
N ARG A 512 46.93 55.66 1.78
CA ARG A 512 46.09 54.94 0.81
C ARG A 512 46.33 53.43 0.85
N TYR A 513 47.60 52.99 0.86
CA TYR A 513 47.95 51.58 1.01
C TYR A 513 47.54 51.03 2.36
N LEU A 514 47.71 51.79 3.45
CA LEU A 514 47.34 51.38 4.81
C LEU A 514 45.82 51.20 4.93
N ASN A 515 45.02 52.13 4.39
CA ASN A 515 43.56 52.01 4.29
C ASN A 515 43.16 50.82 3.39
N MET A 516 43.86 50.60 2.27
CA MET A 516 43.57 49.48 1.37
C MET A 516 43.86 48.13 2.04
N ILE A 517 44.97 48.02 2.79
CA ILE A 517 45.33 46.86 3.61
C ILE A 517 44.27 46.64 4.71
N GLN A 518 43.86 47.68 5.44
CA GLN A 518 42.79 47.57 6.44
C GLN A 518 41.47 47.09 5.81
N SER A 519 41.05 47.67 4.68
CA SER A 519 39.85 47.23 3.95
C SER A 519 39.94 45.78 3.43
N SER A 520 41.15 45.31 3.13
CA SER A 520 41.41 43.95 2.66
C SER A 520 41.42 42.96 3.83
N ALA A 521 42.03 43.33 4.96
CA ALA A 521 42.02 42.56 6.19
C ALA A 521 40.60 42.42 6.75
N GLN A 522 39.81 43.51 6.75
CA GLN A 522 38.40 43.49 7.14
C GLN A 522 37.59 42.58 6.21
N ARG A 523 37.68 42.74 4.89
CA ARG A 523 37.01 41.84 3.92
C ARG A 523 37.45 40.37 4.06
N SER A 524 38.71 40.12 4.44
CA SER A 524 39.20 38.76 4.74
C SER A 524 38.59 38.20 6.02
N ALA A 525 38.40 39.02 7.06
CA ALA A 525 37.70 38.63 8.29
C ALA A 525 36.21 38.33 8.02
N GLU A 526 35.50 39.24 7.35
CA GLU A 526 34.11 39.06 6.93
C GLU A 526 33.92 37.80 6.07
N MET A 527 34.85 37.51 5.15
CA MET A 527 34.80 36.29 4.35
C MET A 527 35.07 35.03 5.18
N LYS A 528 35.97 35.08 6.17
CA LYS A 528 36.20 33.97 7.11
C LYS A 528 34.97 33.70 7.98
N GLU A 529 34.25 34.74 8.40
CA GLU A 529 32.98 34.59 9.13
C GLU A 529 31.90 34.00 8.22
N LYS A 530 31.77 34.46 6.97
CA LYS A 530 30.88 33.82 5.98
C LYS A 530 31.19 32.34 5.75
N ILE A 531 32.47 31.98 5.63
CA ILE A 531 32.89 30.57 5.51
C ILE A 531 32.50 29.76 6.75
N LYS A 532 32.62 30.31 7.96
CA LYS A 532 32.15 29.64 9.19
C LYS A 532 30.63 29.49 9.23
N ILE A 533 29.88 30.52 8.84
CA ILE A 533 28.41 30.44 8.78
C ILE A 533 27.98 29.35 7.78
N LEU A 534 28.56 29.33 6.59
CA LEU A 534 28.28 28.31 5.57
C LEU A 534 28.72 26.90 6.03
N ALA A 535 29.82 26.77 6.78
CA ALA A 535 30.22 25.49 7.36
C ALA A 535 29.19 24.98 8.38
N ASN A 536 28.75 25.84 9.31
CA ASN A 536 27.69 25.51 10.26
C ASN A 536 26.36 25.19 9.55
N GLU A 537 26.03 25.89 8.46
CA GLU A 537 24.83 25.65 7.67
C GLU A 537 24.90 24.31 6.92
N ILE A 538 26.08 23.93 6.39
CA ILE A 538 26.33 22.60 5.84
C ILE A 538 26.19 21.51 6.93
N GLU A 539 26.71 21.72 8.14
CA GLU A 539 26.55 20.78 9.26
C GLU A 539 25.08 20.61 9.65
N ILE A 540 24.31 21.70 9.75
CA ILE A 540 22.86 21.67 10.02
C ILE A 540 22.12 20.92 8.91
N LEU A 541 22.45 21.17 7.63
CA LEU A 541 21.85 20.47 6.50
C LEU A 541 22.22 18.97 6.45
N GLN A 542 23.46 18.61 6.81
CA GLN A 542 23.87 17.21 6.96
C GLN A 542 23.13 16.51 8.11
N GLN A 543 22.97 17.19 9.24
CA GLN A 543 22.20 16.68 10.38
C GLN A 543 20.73 16.46 9.99
N ALA A 544 20.09 17.43 9.35
CA ALA A 544 18.72 17.35 8.87
C ALA A 544 18.53 16.26 7.79
N LEU A 545 19.50 16.08 6.89
CA LEU A 545 19.51 14.95 5.95
C LEU A 545 19.62 13.60 6.68
N ALA A 546 20.46 13.50 7.71
CA ALA A 546 20.60 12.28 8.51
C ALA A 546 19.34 11.97 9.35
N ASP A 547 18.66 13.00 9.87
CA ASP A 547 17.34 12.87 10.49
C ASP A 547 16.30 12.37 9.47
N ARG A 548 16.24 12.98 8.28
CA ARG A 548 15.28 12.58 7.24
C ARG A 548 15.57 11.19 6.67
N MET A 549 16.83 10.77 6.60
CA MET A 549 17.21 9.39 6.26
C MET A 549 16.77 8.39 7.34
N ARG A 550 16.87 8.75 8.63
CA ARG A 550 16.33 7.92 9.74
C ARG A 550 14.81 7.82 9.70
N GLU A 551 14.10 8.91 9.45
CA GLU A 551 12.65 8.89 9.28
C GLU A 551 12.23 8.01 8.10
N LEU A 552 12.90 8.15 6.95
CA LEU A 552 12.62 7.36 5.76
C LEU A 552 12.93 5.87 5.98
N ALA A 553 14.01 5.54 6.70
CA ALA A 553 14.30 4.15 7.10
C ALA A 553 13.24 3.58 8.08
N GLY A 554 12.73 4.40 9.01
CA GLY A 554 11.62 4.02 9.88
C GLY A 554 10.32 3.78 9.09
N GLN A 555 10.03 4.63 8.09
CA GLN A 555 8.89 4.45 7.19
C GLN A 555 9.03 3.21 6.30
N THR A 556 10.20 2.93 5.73
CA THR A 556 10.40 1.69 4.92
C THR A 556 10.30 0.44 5.78
N GLN A 557 10.80 0.45 7.02
CA GLN A 557 10.63 -0.66 7.96
C GLN A 557 9.16 -0.86 8.36
N SER A 558 8.43 0.23 8.64
CA SER A 558 6.98 0.19 8.92
C SER A 558 6.20 -0.36 7.73
N ASN A 559 6.51 0.10 6.51
CA ASN A 559 5.90 -0.40 5.28
C ASN A 559 6.23 -1.88 5.01
N ALA A 560 7.44 -2.34 5.32
CA ALA A 560 7.78 -3.76 5.25
C ALA A 560 6.98 -4.60 6.27
N ALA A 561 6.77 -4.08 7.48
CA ALA A 561 5.96 -4.72 8.52
C ALA A 561 4.47 -4.79 8.12
N THR A 562 3.88 -3.71 7.59
CA THR A 562 2.48 -3.71 7.13
C THR A 562 2.27 -4.60 5.90
N LEU A 563 3.24 -4.67 4.98
CA LEU A 563 3.23 -5.64 3.87
C LEU A 563 3.25 -7.09 4.36
N SER A 564 4.10 -7.40 5.35
CA SER A 564 4.14 -8.73 5.99
C SER A 564 2.82 -9.07 6.68
N LEU A 565 2.24 -8.12 7.43
CA LEU A 565 0.94 -8.31 8.08
C LEU A 565 -0.19 -8.51 7.05
N ARG A 566 -0.21 -7.71 5.97
CA ARG A 566 -1.17 -7.86 4.86
C ARG A 566 -1.07 -9.24 4.22
N ASP A 567 0.13 -9.79 4.07
CA ASP A 567 0.32 -11.09 3.44
C ASP A 567 0.02 -12.24 4.41
N GLN A 568 0.20 -12.05 5.73
CA GLN A 568 -0.32 -12.94 6.77
C GLN A 568 -1.86 -12.98 6.78
N THR A 569 -2.54 -11.82 6.84
CA THR A 569 -4.00 -11.75 6.83
C THR A 569 -4.60 -12.26 5.52
N LYS A 570 -3.97 -12.02 4.35
CA LYS A 570 -4.36 -12.67 3.09
C LYS A 570 -4.23 -14.19 3.15
N ASN A 571 -3.17 -14.71 3.76
CA ASN A 571 -3.00 -16.16 3.93
C ASN A 571 -4.05 -16.75 4.88
N GLU A 572 -4.44 -16.03 5.92
CA GLU A 572 -5.52 -16.42 6.84
C GLU A 572 -6.89 -16.37 6.17
N ALA A 573 -7.21 -15.28 5.47
CA ALA A 573 -8.41 -15.16 4.65
C ALA A 573 -8.52 -16.30 3.62
N ASN A 574 -7.41 -16.66 2.95
CA ASN A 574 -7.36 -17.80 2.02
C ASN A 574 -7.59 -19.15 2.72
N LYS A 575 -7.05 -19.37 3.93
CA LYS A 575 -7.35 -20.57 4.74
C LYS A 575 -8.83 -20.63 5.13
N LEU A 576 -9.40 -19.53 5.61
CA LEU A 576 -10.82 -19.43 5.96
C LEU A 576 -11.73 -19.65 4.74
N LEU A 577 -11.36 -19.11 3.57
CA LEU A 577 -12.05 -19.36 2.29
C LEU A 577 -11.99 -20.83 1.87
N ALA A 578 -10.86 -21.52 2.09
CA ALA A 578 -10.74 -22.95 1.83
C ALA A 578 -11.66 -23.77 2.75
N VAL A 579 -11.65 -23.48 4.07
CA VAL A 579 -12.54 -24.12 5.05
C VAL A 579 -14.01 -23.83 4.73
N TYR A 580 -14.37 -22.59 4.37
CA TYR A 580 -15.73 -22.24 3.96
C TYR A 580 -16.17 -23.02 2.71
N ARG A 581 -15.29 -23.18 1.71
CA ARG A 581 -15.58 -23.99 0.51
C ARG A 581 -15.76 -25.47 0.85
N GLU A 582 -14.96 -26.00 1.78
CA GLU A 582 -15.10 -27.38 2.27
C GLU A 582 -16.43 -27.58 3.02
N ARG A 583 -16.76 -26.71 3.99
CA ARG A 583 -18.06 -26.71 4.68
C ARG A 583 -19.24 -26.56 3.72
N ARG A 584 -19.12 -25.71 2.70
CA ARG A 584 -20.15 -25.56 1.66
C ARG A 584 -20.26 -26.81 0.78
N ALA A 585 -19.18 -27.53 0.53
CA ALA A 585 -19.23 -28.84 -0.14
C ALA A 585 -19.88 -29.91 0.74
N GLU A 586 -19.61 -29.94 2.05
CA GLU A 586 -20.28 -30.82 3.02
C GLU A 586 -21.79 -30.53 3.11
N MET A 587 -22.18 -29.24 3.15
CA MET A 587 -23.59 -28.83 3.11
C MET A 587 -24.26 -29.24 1.79
N ASN A 588 -23.62 -28.99 0.63
CA ASN A 588 -24.14 -29.42 -0.66
C ASN A 588 -24.28 -30.95 -0.75
N HIS A 589 -23.34 -31.71 -0.20
CA HIS A 589 -23.43 -33.17 -0.13
C HIS A 589 -24.58 -33.62 0.77
N SER A 590 -24.78 -32.94 1.90
CA SER A 590 -25.89 -33.20 2.83
C SER A 590 -27.25 -32.86 2.22
N LEU A 591 -27.37 -31.72 1.50
CA LEU A 591 -28.55 -31.35 0.73
C LEU A 591 -28.84 -32.36 -0.39
N SER A 592 -27.83 -32.83 -1.10
CA SER A 592 -27.98 -33.89 -2.11
C SER A 592 -28.46 -35.21 -1.48
N ARG A 593 -27.97 -35.56 -0.29
CA ARG A 593 -28.49 -36.72 0.48
C ARG A 593 -29.94 -36.52 0.92
N ILE A 594 -30.30 -35.34 1.44
CA ILE A 594 -31.68 -35.03 1.82
C ILE A 594 -32.59 -35.14 0.59
N ALA A 595 -32.19 -34.62 -0.57
CA ALA A 595 -32.95 -34.75 -1.80
C ALA A 595 -33.16 -36.21 -2.23
N THR A 596 -32.14 -37.09 -2.12
CA THR A 596 -32.32 -38.52 -2.43
C THR A 596 -33.17 -39.25 -1.40
N HIS A 597 -33.10 -38.88 -0.12
CA HIS A 597 -33.95 -39.46 0.93
C HIS A 597 -35.41 -39.01 0.76
N ASN A 598 -35.66 -37.74 0.49
CA ASN A 598 -36.99 -37.21 0.19
C ASN A 598 -37.59 -37.85 -1.08
N HIS A 599 -36.78 -38.10 -2.12
CA HIS A 599 -37.24 -38.84 -3.29
C HIS A 599 -37.60 -40.29 -2.96
N ALA A 600 -36.80 -40.98 -2.15
CA ALA A 600 -37.09 -42.34 -1.70
C ALA A 600 -38.34 -42.41 -0.80
N ILE A 601 -38.55 -41.41 0.07
CA ILE A 601 -39.76 -41.25 0.89
C ILE A 601 -40.97 -41.03 -0.03
N GLY A 602 -40.90 -40.12 -0.99
CA GLY A 602 -41.99 -39.89 -1.96
C GLY A 602 -42.33 -41.13 -2.79
N MET A 603 -41.35 -41.94 -3.17
CA MET A 603 -41.61 -43.25 -3.80
C MET A 603 -42.27 -44.24 -2.84
N ALA A 604 -41.87 -44.27 -1.57
CA ALA A 604 -42.50 -45.13 -0.56
C ALA A 604 -43.95 -44.69 -0.27
N GLU A 605 -44.22 -43.39 -0.19
CA GLU A 605 -45.57 -42.81 -0.05
C GLU A 605 -46.45 -43.18 -1.24
N GLN A 606 -45.96 -43.05 -2.48
CA GLN A 606 -46.67 -43.49 -3.69
C GLN A 606 -46.99 -45.00 -3.66
N LEU A 607 -46.04 -45.83 -3.23
CA LEU A 607 -46.27 -47.27 -3.07
C LEU A 607 -47.30 -47.58 -1.97
N LEU A 608 -47.29 -46.84 -0.86
CA LEU A 608 -48.28 -46.97 0.21
C LEU A 608 -49.68 -46.59 -0.26
N VAL A 609 -49.85 -45.52 -1.06
CA VAL A 609 -51.14 -45.15 -1.67
C VAL A 609 -51.62 -46.26 -2.60
N VAL A 610 -50.76 -46.77 -3.49
CA VAL A 610 -51.12 -47.89 -4.40
C VAL A 610 -51.48 -49.16 -3.64
N LEU A 611 -50.81 -49.46 -2.52
CA LEU A 611 -51.18 -50.58 -1.65
C LEU A 611 -52.51 -50.34 -0.94
N GLN A 612 -52.76 -49.12 -0.44
CA GLN A 612 -54.02 -48.74 0.18
C GLN A 612 -55.19 -48.88 -0.81
N ASP A 613 -55.03 -48.42 -2.04
CA ASP A 613 -56.03 -48.57 -3.11
C ASP A 613 -56.30 -50.04 -3.43
N ARG A 614 -55.26 -50.87 -3.56
CA ARG A 614 -55.41 -52.33 -3.72
C ARG A 614 -56.14 -52.97 -2.55
N HIS A 615 -55.85 -52.57 -1.31
CA HIS A 615 -56.56 -53.06 -0.12
C HIS A 615 -58.00 -52.54 -0.03
N VAL A 616 -58.32 -51.36 -0.57
CA VAL A 616 -59.70 -50.87 -0.71
C VAL A 616 -60.43 -51.65 -1.80
N GLN A 617 -59.79 -51.92 -2.94
CA GLN A 617 -60.36 -52.73 -4.02
C GLN A 617 -60.65 -54.16 -3.57
N ALA A 618 -59.67 -54.85 -2.95
CA ALA A 618 -59.87 -56.20 -2.43
C ALA A 618 -60.97 -56.26 -1.35
N ARG A 619 -61.13 -55.20 -0.55
CA ARG A 619 -62.28 -55.07 0.37
C ARG A 619 -63.59 -54.92 -0.39
N ARG A 620 -63.67 -54.05 -1.41
CA ARG A 620 -64.87 -53.90 -2.27
C ARG A 620 -65.25 -55.19 -2.97
N GLU A 621 -64.29 -55.95 -3.49
CA GLU A 621 -64.51 -57.25 -4.14
C GLU A 621 -65.03 -58.28 -3.13
N ARG A 622 -64.42 -58.37 -1.95
CA ARG A 622 -64.90 -59.20 -0.84
C ARG A 622 -66.31 -58.80 -0.39
N ASP A 623 -66.59 -57.51 -0.28
CA ASP A 623 -67.89 -56.98 0.15
C ASP A 623 -68.96 -57.18 -0.94
N GLY A 624 -68.58 -57.18 -2.22
CA GLY A 624 -69.41 -57.59 -3.35
C GLY A 624 -69.78 -59.07 -3.25
N LEU A 625 -68.78 -59.95 -3.18
CA LEU A 625 -68.99 -61.39 -3.01
C LEU A 625 -69.80 -61.72 -1.74
N ALA A 626 -69.63 -60.97 -0.65
CA ALA A 626 -70.43 -61.12 0.57
C ALA A 626 -71.90 -60.75 0.34
N LYS A 627 -72.19 -59.69 -0.44
CA LYS A 627 -73.56 -59.36 -0.86
C LYS A 627 -74.14 -60.42 -1.78
N ASP A 628 -73.38 -60.89 -2.76
CA ASP A 628 -73.81 -61.93 -3.69
C ASP A 628 -74.16 -63.22 -2.93
N LEU A 629 -73.34 -63.62 -1.96
CA LEU A 629 -73.61 -64.75 -1.06
C LEU A 629 -74.85 -64.53 -0.18
N ILE A 630 -75.12 -63.31 0.27
CA ILE A 630 -76.36 -62.99 0.99
C ILE A 630 -77.56 -63.14 0.03
N THR A 631 -77.50 -62.58 -1.18
CA THR A 631 -78.59 -62.71 -2.16
C THR A 631 -78.84 -64.16 -2.56
N TYR A 632 -77.80 -64.98 -2.77
CA TYR A 632 -77.98 -66.41 -3.05
C TYR A 632 -78.58 -67.17 -1.85
N ASN A 633 -78.23 -66.79 -0.61
CA ASN A 633 -78.85 -67.38 0.58
C ASN A 633 -80.32 -66.95 0.74
N GLU A 634 -80.65 -65.69 0.43
CA GLU A 634 -82.04 -65.20 0.40
C GLU A 634 -82.86 -65.92 -0.69
N GLU A 635 -82.31 -66.09 -1.90
CA GLU A 635 -82.90 -66.89 -2.98
C GLU A 635 -83.11 -68.35 -2.56
N LEU A 636 -82.13 -68.97 -1.90
CA LEU A 636 -82.26 -70.33 -1.36
C LEU A 636 -83.36 -70.42 -0.29
N CYS A 637 -83.46 -69.45 0.61
CA CYS A 637 -84.55 -69.36 1.59
C CYS A 637 -85.91 -69.25 0.90
N VAL A 638 -86.07 -68.38 -0.10
CA VAL A 638 -87.29 -68.26 -0.91
C VAL A 638 -87.61 -69.57 -1.64
N MET A 639 -86.60 -70.28 -2.16
CA MET A 639 -86.77 -71.60 -2.78
C MET A 639 -87.20 -72.67 -1.77
N TYR A 640 -86.66 -72.66 -0.54
CA TYR A 640 -87.10 -73.57 0.52
C TYR A 640 -88.53 -73.26 0.99
N GLU A 641 -88.91 -72.00 1.13
CA GLU A 641 -90.29 -71.59 1.40
C GLU A 641 -91.22 -72.05 0.27
N ARG A 642 -90.84 -71.81 -0.99
CA ARG A 642 -91.61 -72.26 -2.16
C ARG A 642 -91.76 -73.78 -2.16
N LEU A 643 -90.69 -74.54 -1.95
CA LEU A 643 -90.72 -76.00 -1.82
C LEU A 643 -91.64 -76.45 -0.67
N ASN A 644 -91.62 -75.75 0.47
CA ASN A 644 -92.49 -76.06 1.61
C ASN A 644 -93.96 -75.73 1.34
N THR A 645 -94.28 -74.65 0.61
CA THR A 645 -95.65 -74.39 0.14
C THR A 645 -96.12 -75.45 -0.85
N LEU A 646 -95.27 -75.87 -1.80
CA LEU A 646 -95.59 -76.94 -2.75
C LEU A 646 -95.76 -78.30 -2.04
N LYS A 647 -94.97 -78.61 -1.01
CA LYS A 647 -95.16 -79.80 -0.16
C LYS A 647 -96.48 -79.76 0.62
N LYS A 648 -96.86 -78.60 1.18
CA LYS A 648 -98.17 -78.41 1.83
C LYS A 648 -99.30 -78.68 0.82
N VAL A 649 -99.30 -78.01 -0.33
CA VAL A 649 -100.29 -78.21 -1.39
C VAL A 649 -100.31 -79.66 -1.88
N SER A 650 -99.16 -80.33 -2.02
CA SER A 650 -99.09 -81.75 -2.37
C SER A 650 -99.74 -82.66 -1.32
N ASN A 651 -99.50 -82.38 -0.03
CA ASN A 651 -100.14 -83.11 1.07
C ASN A 651 -101.65 -82.84 1.13
N ASP A 652 -102.08 -81.60 0.87
CA ASP A 652 -103.50 -81.23 0.83
C ASP A 652 -104.21 -81.88 -0.37
N MET A 653 -103.57 -81.91 -1.56
CA MET A 653 -104.03 -82.68 -2.72
C MET A 653 -104.09 -84.18 -2.43
N ALA A 654 -103.12 -84.75 -1.71
CA ALA A 654 -103.13 -86.15 -1.29
C ALA A 654 -104.26 -86.45 -0.29
N ARG A 655 -104.55 -85.54 0.65
CA ARG A 655 -105.74 -85.65 1.51
C ARG A 655 -107.03 -85.60 0.69
N HIS A 656 -107.18 -84.64 -0.22
CA HIS A 656 -108.36 -84.57 -1.09
C HIS A 656 -108.52 -85.80 -2.01
N LEU A 657 -107.43 -86.39 -2.50
CA LEU A 657 -107.49 -87.67 -3.21
C LEU A 657 -107.95 -88.81 -2.30
N ASN A 658 -107.50 -88.85 -1.05
CA ASN A 658 -108.00 -89.82 -0.07
C ASN A 658 -109.47 -89.60 0.28
N ASP A 659 -109.91 -88.35 0.49
CA ASP A 659 -111.31 -88.00 0.71
C ASP A 659 -112.19 -88.47 -0.46
N ARG A 660 -111.76 -88.24 -1.71
CA ARG A 660 -112.46 -88.72 -2.92
C ARG A 660 -112.38 -90.24 -3.09
N ASN A 661 -111.30 -90.89 -2.66
CA ASN A 661 -111.21 -92.36 -2.63
C ASN A 661 -112.15 -92.96 -1.57
N ASP A 662 -112.34 -92.29 -0.43
CA ASP A 662 -113.29 -92.70 0.62
C ASP A 662 -114.75 -92.38 0.23
N GLU A 663 -115.01 -91.31 -0.50
CA GLU A 663 -116.28 -91.11 -1.20
C GLU A 663 -116.54 -92.21 -2.24
N LEU A 664 -115.56 -92.56 -3.08
CA LEU A 664 -115.67 -93.68 -4.01
C LEU A 664 -115.93 -95.00 -3.29
N ARG A 665 -115.27 -95.27 -2.15
CA ARG A 665 -115.56 -96.44 -1.29
C ARG A 665 -116.98 -96.41 -0.72
N LYS A 666 -117.49 -95.25 -0.28
CA LYS A 666 -118.89 -95.08 0.14
C LYS A 666 -119.84 -95.36 -1.02
N VAL A 667 -119.58 -94.83 -2.21
CA VAL A 667 -120.37 -95.10 -3.42
C VAL A 667 -120.31 -96.58 -3.81
N GLN A 668 -119.16 -97.22 -3.71
CA GLN A 668 -119.00 -98.67 -3.93
C GLN A 668 -119.73 -99.52 -2.89
N LEU A 669 -119.77 -99.08 -1.62
CA LEU A 669 -120.59 -99.72 -0.57
C LEU A 669 -122.08 -99.54 -0.86
N MET A 670 -122.53 -98.35 -1.27
CA MET A 670 -123.91 -98.12 -1.70
C MET A 670 -124.26 -98.94 -2.97
N GLN A 671 -123.31 -99.11 -3.89
CA GLN A 671 -123.44 -100.00 -5.06
C GLN A 671 -123.54 -101.47 -4.63
N ALA A 672 -122.73 -101.92 -3.67
CA ALA A 672 -122.78 -103.28 -3.14
C ALA A 672 -124.06 -103.54 -2.32
N GLU A 673 -124.56 -102.54 -1.58
CA GLU A 673 -125.86 -102.62 -0.88
C GLU A 673 -127.04 -102.62 -1.84
N THR A 674 -127.03 -101.78 -2.89
CA THR A 674 -128.06 -101.83 -3.93
C THR A 674 -128.01 -103.13 -4.71
N GLN A 675 -126.82 -103.66 -5.03
CA GLN A 675 -126.66 -105.02 -5.57
C GLN A 675 -127.17 -106.09 -4.60
N ARG A 676 -126.93 -105.98 -3.29
CA ARG A 676 -127.53 -106.88 -2.29
C ARG A 676 -129.05 -106.77 -2.23
N ARG A 677 -129.63 -105.56 -2.35
CA ARG A 677 -131.09 -105.36 -2.43
C ARG A 677 -131.66 -105.97 -3.72
N VAL A 678 -130.97 -105.82 -4.85
CA VAL A 678 -131.32 -106.51 -6.11
C VAL A 678 -131.24 -108.02 -5.95
N ASN A 679 -130.20 -108.56 -5.32
CA ASN A 679 -130.06 -110.00 -5.09
C ASN A 679 -131.10 -110.55 -4.09
N LEU A 680 -131.51 -109.75 -3.10
CA LEU A 680 -132.60 -110.11 -2.18
C LEU A 680 -133.97 -110.09 -2.87
N LEU A 681 -134.20 -109.15 -3.79
CA LEU A 681 -135.38 -109.12 -4.65
C LEU A 681 -135.38 -110.26 -5.68
N ALA A 682 -134.21 -110.66 -6.20
CA ALA A 682 -134.07 -111.76 -7.14
C ALA A 682 -134.22 -113.16 -6.51
N ASN A 683 -134.11 -113.27 -5.18
CA ASN A 683 -134.29 -114.52 -4.44
C ASN A 683 -135.73 -114.76 -3.97
N GLY A 684 -136.68 -113.92 -4.39
CA GLY A 684 -138.12 -114.15 -4.23
C GLY A 684 -138.79 -114.50 -5.56
N GLU A 685 -138.82 -115.80 -5.89
CA GLU A 685 -139.46 -116.41 -7.09
C GLU A 685 -138.80 -116.01 -8.43
N VAL A 686 -138.33 -116.92 -9.29
CA VAL A 686 -139.14 -117.87 -10.07
C VAL A 686 -138.29 -119.08 -10.52
N VAL A 687 -138.90 -120.26 -10.48
CA VAL A 687 -138.40 -121.52 -11.06
C VAL A 687 -138.55 -121.49 -12.58
N HIS A 688 -137.48 -121.72 -13.38
CA HIS A 688 -137.58 -122.42 -14.70
C HIS A 688 -136.27 -122.72 -15.50
N HIS A 689 -135.07 -122.30 -15.10
CA HIS A 689 -133.87 -122.38 -15.97
C HIS A 689 -133.06 -123.70 -16.00
N VAL A 690 -133.68 -124.86 -15.73
CA VAL A 690 -133.04 -126.19 -15.93
C VAL A 690 -133.22 -126.74 -17.35
N GLU A 691 -134.24 -126.28 -18.08
CA GLU A 691 -134.58 -126.83 -19.41
C GLU A 691 -133.94 -126.07 -20.58
N THR A 692 -133.70 -124.77 -20.42
CA THR A 692 -133.10 -123.90 -21.45
C THR A 692 -131.60 -124.16 -21.67
N THR A 693 -130.87 -124.59 -20.64
CA THR A 693 -129.43 -124.93 -20.74
C THR A 693 -129.20 -126.11 -21.68
N ARG A 694 -130.09 -127.11 -21.66
CA ARG A 694 -130.02 -128.29 -22.54
C ARG A 694 -130.35 -127.98 -24.01
N GLN A 695 -131.14 -126.92 -24.26
CA GLN A 695 -131.38 -126.41 -25.61
C GLN A 695 -130.23 -125.53 -26.13
N TYR A 696 -129.41 -124.98 -25.22
CA TYR A 696 -128.25 -124.16 -25.58
C TYR A 696 -127.12 -125.01 -26.18
N GLU A 697 -126.84 -126.18 -25.61
CA GLU A 697 -125.82 -127.12 -26.10
C GLU A 697 -126.14 -127.60 -27.54
N GLN A 698 -127.40 -127.94 -27.82
CA GLN A 698 -127.83 -128.41 -29.15
C GLN A 698 -127.79 -127.32 -30.23
N LYS A 699 -127.91 -126.03 -29.88
CA LYS A 699 -127.77 -124.92 -30.83
C LYS A 699 -126.31 -124.51 -31.06
N CYS A 700 -125.42 -124.74 -30.10
CA CYS A 700 -123.98 -124.49 -30.28
C CYS A 700 -123.37 -125.40 -31.37
N GLU A 701 -123.68 -126.70 -31.39
CA GLU A 701 -123.19 -127.63 -32.44
C GLU A 701 -123.64 -127.28 -33.86
N GLN A 702 -124.78 -126.58 -34.01
CA GLN A 702 -125.28 -126.11 -35.31
C GLN A 702 -124.55 -124.83 -35.76
N LEU A 703 -124.17 -123.98 -34.80
CA LEU A 703 -123.44 -122.72 -35.05
C LEU A 703 -121.98 -122.96 -35.49
N GLU A 704 -121.31 -123.99 -34.99
CA GLU A 704 -119.94 -124.31 -35.40
C GLU A 704 -119.84 -124.79 -36.85
N LYS A 705 -120.87 -125.50 -37.35
CA LYS A 705 -120.92 -125.95 -38.76
C LYS A 705 -121.06 -124.78 -39.72
N MET A 706 -121.84 -123.75 -39.35
CA MET A 706 -121.99 -122.54 -40.15
C MET A 706 -120.74 -121.63 -40.12
N LYS A 707 -120.00 -121.59 -38.99
CA LYS A 707 -118.75 -120.82 -38.90
C LYS A 707 -117.64 -121.31 -39.83
N LYS A 708 -117.59 -122.62 -40.14
CA LYS A 708 -116.60 -123.19 -41.08
C LYS A 708 -116.81 -122.69 -42.51
N LEU A 709 -118.06 -122.63 -42.98
CA LEU A 709 -118.41 -122.08 -44.31
C LEU A 709 -118.12 -120.58 -44.45
N VAL A 710 -118.25 -119.80 -43.37
CA VAL A 710 -117.91 -118.36 -43.39
C VAL A 710 -116.40 -118.13 -43.48
N SER A 711 -115.58 -119.06 -42.98
CA SER A 711 -114.11 -118.98 -43.09
C SER A 711 -113.62 -119.15 -44.53
N GLU A 712 -114.21 -120.07 -45.28
CA GLU A 712 -113.84 -120.36 -46.68
C GLU A 712 -114.22 -119.21 -47.64
N LEU A 713 -115.31 -118.50 -47.35
CA LEU A 713 -115.72 -117.31 -48.13
C LEU A 713 -114.85 -116.07 -47.83
N GLY A 714 -114.26 -115.97 -46.63
CA GLY A 714 -113.37 -114.88 -46.25
C GLY A 714 -112.05 -114.84 -47.04
N GLU A 715 -111.48 -116.01 -47.35
CA GLU A 715 -110.24 -116.12 -48.14
C GLU A 715 -110.36 -115.59 -49.59
N SER A 716 -111.57 -115.34 -50.08
CA SER A 716 -111.83 -114.89 -51.44
C SER A 716 -111.78 -113.37 -51.68
N MET A 717 -111.73 -112.55 -50.62
CA MET A 717 -112.00 -111.10 -50.72
C MET A 717 -110.82 -110.15 -50.41
N GLU A 718 -109.76 -110.60 -49.72
CA GLU A 718 -108.71 -109.70 -49.20
C GLU A 718 -107.26 -110.11 -49.52
N ASN A 719 -106.85 -110.10 -50.80
CA ASN A 719 -105.41 -110.10 -51.16
C ASN A 719 -105.09 -109.64 -52.62
N PRO A 720 -104.76 -108.35 -52.86
CA PRO A 720 -104.21 -107.96 -54.16
C PRO A 720 -103.09 -106.88 -54.13
N LYS A 721 -101.82 -107.32 -54.17
CA LYS A 721 -100.74 -106.61 -54.89
C LYS A 721 -99.85 -107.57 -55.68
N ASN A 722 -100.47 -108.36 -56.56
CA ASN A 722 -99.77 -109.11 -57.60
C ASN A 722 -99.39 -108.21 -58.81
N PRO A 723 -98.35 -108.57 -59.59
CA PRO A 723 -97.56 -107.60 -60.38
C PRO A 723 -98.04 -107.35 -61.82
N ASN A 724 -99.32 -107.03 -62.04
CA ASN A 724 -99.82 -106.58 -63.37
C ASN A 724 -99.66 -105.06 -63.60
N ARG A 725 -98.70 -104.42 -62.91
CA ARG A 725 -98.45 -102.97 -63.00
C ARG A 725 -96.94 -102.65 -63.00
N CYS A 726 -96.30 -103.07 -64.11
CA CYS A 726 -95.12 -102.53 -64.82
C CYS A 726 -94.27 -101.40 -64.17
N ARG A 727 -92.97 -101.21 -64.44
CA ARG A 727 -91.92 -101.88 -65.25
C ARG A 727 -90.63 -101.07 -65.02
N ILE A 728 -89.47 -101.70 -64.85
CA ILE A 728 -88.21 -100.99 -64.56
C ILE A 728 -87.49 -100.61 -65.88
N LEU A 729 -86.97 -99.38 -65.94
CA LEU A 729 -85.94 -98.93 -66.89
C LEU A 729 -84.75 -98.39 -66.09
N GLY A 730 -83.53 -98.76 -66.47
CA GLY A 730 -82.32 -98.49 -65.69
C GLY A 730 -81.54 -97.26 -66.16
N GLY A 731 -80.97 -96.54 -65.19
CA GLY A 731 -79.98 -95.48 -65.39
C GLY A 731 -79.50 -94.98 -64.02
N THR A 732 -78.21 -95.10 -63.73
CA THR A 732 -77.65 -94.77 -62.41
C THR A 732 -77.42 -93.28 -62.23
N VAL A 733 -78.29 -92.63 -61.45
CA VAL A 733 -77.99 -91.37 -60.76
C VAL A 733 -77.42 -91.73 -59.38
N PRO A 734 -76.28 -91.17 -58.93
CA PRO A 734 -75.80 -91.41 -57.57
C PRO A 734 -76.80 -90.83 -56.56
N ASP A 735 -77.22 -91.67 -55.61
CA ASP A 735 -78.23 -91.37 -54.61
C ASP A 735 -77.86 -90.11 -53.79
N TYR A 736 -78.84 -89.26 -53.51
CA TYR A 736 -78.70 -88.05 -52.68
C TYR A 736 -78.07 -88.37 -51.32
N ALA A 737 -78.40 -89.52 -50.73
CA ALA A 737 -77.78 -89.99 -49.49
C ALA A 737 -76.27 -90.29 -49.63
N SER A 738 -75.80 -90.68 -50.82
CA SER A 738 -74.37 -90.91 -51.08
C SER A 738 -73.59 -89.60 -51.26
N LEU A 739 -74.23 -88.57 -51.83
CA LEU A 739 -73.64 -87.25 -51.96
C LEU A 739 -73.59 -86.52 -50.61
N LEU A 740 -74.67 -86.57 -49.82
CA LEU A 740 -74.71 -86.05 -48.44
C LEU A 740 -73.64 -86.69 -47.56
N LYS A 741 -73.46 -88.02 -47.60
CA LYS A 741 -72.37 -88.70 -46.86
C LYS A 741 -70.99 -88.17 -47.24
N LYS A 742 -70.78 -87.77 -48.50
CA LYS A 742 -69.50 -87.23 -48.96
C LYS A 742 -69.32 -85.75 -48.62
N VAL A 743 -70.41 -84.97 -48.59
CA VAL A 743 -70.44 -83.60 -48.05
C VAL A 743 -70.13 -83.62 -46.56
N HIS A 744 -70.85 -84.39 -45.75
CA HIS A 744 -70.59 -84.53 -44.31
C HIS A 744 -69.18 -85.05 -43.99
N ALA A 745 -68.62 -85.97 -44.80
CA ALA A 745 -67.23 -86.40 -44.66
C ALA A 745 -66.21 -85.27 -44.95
N LEU A 746 -66.54 -84.33 -45.85
CA LEU A 746 -65.71 -83.17 -46.13
C LEU A 746 -65.90 -82.06 -45.07
N GLU A 747 -67.11 -81.81 -44.60
CA GLU A 747 -67.43 -80.91 -43.49
C GLU A 747 -66.75 -81.35 -42.19
N HIS A 748 -66.83 -82.63 -41.84
CA HIS A 748 -66.12 -83.20 -40.69
C HIS A 748 -64.59 -83.08 -40.85
N ARG A 749 -64.06 -83.25 -42.07
CA ARG A 749 -62.62 -83.05 -42.34
C ARG A 749 -62.22 -81.57 -42.30
N LEU A 750 -63.14 -80.65 -42.61
CA LEU A 750 -62.95 -79.21 -42.48
C LEU A 750 -62.95 -78.81 -41.01
N GLY A 751 -63.93 -79.25 -40.22
CA GLY A 751 -64.00 -79.03 -38.77
C GLY A 751 -62.75 -79.50 -38.04
N LEU A 752 -62.30 -80.74 -38.30
CA LEU A 752 -61.02 -81.25 -37.76
C LEU A 752 -59.80 -80.41 -38.17
N LYS A 753 -59.85 -79.70 -39.30
CA LYS A 753 -58.76 -78.81 -39.74
C LYS A 753 -58.86 -77.41 -39.14
N GLU A 754 -60.07 -76.94 -38.87
CA GLU A 754 -60.33 -75.69 -38.15
C GLU A 754 -59.98 -75.84 -36.66
N GLU A 755 -60.34 -76.95 -36.02
CA GLU A 755 -59.89 -77.32 -34.66
C GLU A 755 -58.36 -77.36 -34.57
N GLN A 756 -57.69 -78.10 -35.46
CA GLN A 756 -56.22 -78.14 -35.53
C GLN A 756 -55.57 -76.77 -35.80
N TRP A 757 -56.29 -75.84 -36.44
CA TRP A 757 -55.81 -74.47 -36.66
C TRP A 757 -56.01 -73.60 -35.41
N GLN A 758 -57.15 -73.75 -34.71
CA GLN A 758 -57.42 -73.08 -33.45
C GLN A 758 -56.45 -73.54 -32.35
N GLU A 759 -56.18 -74.85 -32.22
CA GLU A 759 -55.15 -75.39 -31.32
C GLU A 759 -53.78 -74.77 -31.61
N LYS A 760 -53.35 -74.75 -32.88
CA LYS A 760 -52.07 -74.15 -33.27
C LYS A 760 -52.01 -72.65 -33.03
N ARG A 761 -53.14 -71.95 -33.14
CA ARG A 761 -53.25 -70.53 -32.82
C ARG A 761 -53.16 -70.28 -31.32
N LEU A 762 -53.85 -71.06 -30.49
CA LEU A 762 -53.73 -70.99 -29.04
C LEU A 762 -52.29 -71.29 -28.57
N VAL A 763 -51.64 -72.30 -29.15
CA VAL A 763 -50.22 -72.60 -28.89
C VAL A 763 -49.31 -71.45 -29.35
N LEU A 764 -49.60 -70.80 -30.48
CA LEU A 764 -48.83 -69.63 -30.92
C LEU A 764 -49.05 -68.43 -30.00
N ASP A 765 -50.27 -68.17 -29.55
CA ASP A 765 -50.61 -67.09 -28.62
C ASP A 765 -49.95 -67.34 -27.24
N GLU A 766 -49.91 -68.60 -26.76
CA GLU A 766 -49.19 -68.97 -25.54
C GLU A 766 -47.66 -68.87 -25.70
N VAL A 767 -47.09 -69.35 -26.82
CA VAL A 767 -45.65 -69.25 -27.10
C VAL A 767 -45.23 -67.79 -27.30
N THR A 768 -46.05 -66.95 -27.92
CA THR A 768 -45.76 -65.51 -28.05
C THR A 768 -45.88 -64.80 -26.70
N LEU A 769 -46.86 -65.15 -25.86
CA LEU A 769 -46.95 -64.63 -24.49
C LEU A 769 -45.75 -65.07 -23.62
N LEU A 770 -45.32 -66.33 -23.72
CA LEU A 770 -44.17 -66.87 -23.01
C LEU A 770 -42.86 -66.27 -23.50
N THR A 771 -42.68 -66.10 -24.81
CA THR A 771 -41.48 -65.43 -25.36
C THR A 771 -41.45 -63.94 -25.04
N GLN A 772 -42.59 -63.24 -25.02
CA GLN A 772 -42.67 -61.86 -24.53
C GLN A 772 -42.37 -61.76 -23.03
N ARG A 773 -42.91 -62.65 -22.19
CA ARG A 773 -42.57 -62.72 -20.75
C ARG A 773 -41.09 -63.01 -20.52
N LEU A 774 -40.51 -63.94 -21.30
CA LEU A 774 -39.07 -64.21 -21.26
C LEU A 774 -38.24 -63.04 -21.77
N GLN A 775 -38.69 -62.29 -22.80
CA GLN A 775 -38.02 -61.07 -23.25
C GLN A 775 -38.09 -59.94 -22.21
N GLN A 776 -39.22 -59.75 -21.53
CA GLN A 776 -39.36 -58.78 -20.44
C GLN A 776 -38.52 -59.17 -19.22
N SER A 777 -38.51 -60.46 -18.85
CA SER A 777 -37.68 -61.00 -17.77
C SER A 777 -36.17 -60.95 -18.09
N THR A 778 -35.79 -61.23 -19.34
CA THR A 778 -34.38 -61.10 -19.78
C THR A 778 -33.95 -59.65 -19.98
N ALA A 779 -34.85 -58.73 -20.32
CA ALA A 779 -34.56 -57.29 -20.30
C ALA A 779 -34.33 -56.81 -18.86
N GLY A 780 -35.23 -57.15 -17.93
CA GLY A 780 -35.09 -56.83 -16.51
C GLY A 780 -33.80 -57.39 -15.91
N THR A 781 -33.52 -58.68 -16.10
CA THR A 781 -32.27 -59.29 -15.62
C THR A 781 -31.02 -58.79 -16.37
N ARG A 782 -31.13 -58.32 -17.61
CA ARG A 782 -30.01 -57.66 -18.32
C ARG A 782 -29.71 -56.28 -17.73
N ASP A 783 -30.72 -55.51 -17.35
CA ASP A 783 -30.52 -54.21 -16.71
C ASP A 783 -30.07 -54.36 -15.25
N GLU A 784 -30.60 -55.33 -14.52
CA GLU A 784 -30.09 -55.73 -13.21
C GLU A 784 -28.63 -56.19 -13.30
N THR A 785 -28.29 -57.10 -14.20
CA THR A 785 -26.89 -57.55 -14.35
C THR A 785 -25.96 -56.42 -14.80
N ASN A 786 -26.41 -55.51 -15.69
CA ASN A 786 -25.66 -54.30 -16.04
C ASN A 786 -25.43 -53.38 -14.83
N THR A 787 -26.46 -53.10 -14.02
CA THR A 787 -26.30 -52.26 -12.82
C THR A 787 -25.41 -52.95 -11.78
N MET A 788 -25.48 -54.27 -11.63
CA MET A 788 -24.55 -55.04 -10.79
C MET A 788 -23.12 -55.04 -11.34
N HIS A 789 -22.92 -55.07 -12.66
CA HIS A 789 -21.60 -54.93 -13.28
C HIS A 789 -21.02 -53.53 -13.06
N ILE A 790 -21.83 -52.47 -13.20
CA ILE A 790 -21.43 -51.09 -12.89
C ILE A 790 -21.04 -50.97 -11.40
N ARG A 791 -21.87 -51.47 -10.49
CA ARG A 791 -21.59 -51.51 -9.04
C ARG A 791 -20.34 -52.32 -8.73
N HIS A 792 -20.13 -53.48 -9.35
CA HIS A 792 -18.94 -54.30 -9.19
C HIS A 792 -17.68 -53.55 -9.66
N VAL A 793 -17.73 -52.89 -10.82
CA VAL A 793 -16.61 -52.05 -11.32
C VAL A 793 -16.35 -50.88 -10.38
N GLU A 794 -17.37 -50.22 -9.83
CA GLU A 794 -17.18 -49.18 -8.82
C GLU A 794 -16.58 -49.71 -7.51
N LEU A 795 -17.04 -50.86 -7.01
CA LEU A 795 -16.48 -51.52 -5.83
C LEU A 795 -15.02 -51.90 -6.06
N VAL A 796 -14.67 -52.44 -7.23
CA VAL A 796 -13.27 -52.72 -7.61
C VAL A 796 -12.44 -51.44 -7.70
N ARG A 797 -12.96 -50.32 -8.20
CA ARG A 797 -12.26 -49.02 -8.18
C ARG A 797 -12.07 -48.49 -6.75
N ARG A 798 -13.09 -48.60 -5.90
CA ARG A 798 -13.02 -48.20 -4.47
C ARG A 798 -12.02 -49.05 -3.72
N LEU A 799 -12.06 -50.38 -3.90
CA LEU A 799 -11.10 -51.33 -3.32
C LEU A 799 -9.68 -50.98 -3.76
N ASN A 800 -9.41 -50.78 -5.05
CA ASN A 800 -8.09 -50.36 -5.54
C ASN A 800 -7.63 -48.99 -4.98
N ARG A 801 -8.56 -48.06 -4.70
CA ARG A 801 -8.23 -46.77 -4.06
C ARG A 801 -7.89 -46.95 -2.58
N VAL A 802 -8.67 -47.76 -1.86
CA VAL A 802 -8.42 -48.13 -0.46
C VAL A 802 -7.12 -48.92 -0.33
N ASP A 803 -6.83 -49.87 -1.23
CA ASP A 803 -5.57 -50.60 -1.27
C ASP A 803 -4.36 -49.70 -1.52
N ARG A 804 -4.49 -48.66 -2.35
CA ARG A 804 -3.42 -47.66 -2.52
C ARG A 804 -3.24 -46.82 -1.25
N GLN A 805 -4.33 -46.40 -0.61
CA GLN A 805 -4.29 -45.69 0.67
C GLN A 805 -3.72 -46.56 1.78
N LEU A 806 -4.05 -47.85 1.82
CA LEU A 806 -3.56 -48.83 2.79
C LEU A 806 -2.10 -49.20 2.52
N LYS A 807 -1.67 -49.29 1.26
CA LYS A 807 -0.24 -49.40 0.90
C LYS A 807 0.54 -48.16 1.30
N ALA A 808 -0.01 -46.95 1.09
CA ALA A 808 0.59 -45.70 1.56
C ALA A 808 0.69 -45.66 3.09
N LYS A 809 -0.42 -45.90 3.82
CA LYS A 809 -0.44 -45.95 5.28
C LYS A 809 0.43 -47.07 5.86
N ARG A 810 0.54 -48.21 5.18
CA ARG A 810 1.47 -49.29 5.54
C ARG A 810 2.92 -48.85 5.32
N SER A 811 3.23 -48.13 4.25
CA SER A 811 4.57 -47.57 3.99
C SER A 811 4.96 -46.48 5.00
N GLU A 812 4.03 -45.59 5.35
CA GLU A 812 4.16 -44.61 6.43
C GLU A 812 4.37 -45.34 7.77
N ALA A 813 3.56 -46.34 8.10
CA ALA A 813 3.70 -47.12 9.34
C ALA A 813 5.01 -47.91 9.39
N THR A 814 5.52 -48.43 8.28
CA THR A 814 6.86 -49.06 8.24
C THR A 814 7.98 -48.02 8.39
N MET A 815 7.81 -46.81 7.85
CA MET A 815 8.76 -45.71 8.08
C MET A 815 8.75 -45.25 9.53
N TYR A 816 7.58 -45.04 10.14
CA TYR A 816 7.46 -44.70 11.55
C TYR A 816 7.98 -45.81 12.47
N ARG A 817 7.74 -47.09 12.13
CA ARG A 817 8.33 -48.22 12.85
C ARG A 817 9.85 -48.21 12.75
N ARG A 818 10.42 -48.06 11.55
CA ARG A 818 11.88 -47.96 11.35
C ARG A 818 12.47 -46.76 12.09
N GLN A 819 11.82 -45.60 12.07
CA GLN A 819 12.25 -44.42 12.83
C GLN A 819 12.14 -44.63 14.35
N ALA A 820 11.15 -45.39 14.83
CA ALA A 820 11.03 -45.75 16.24
C ALA A 820 12.11 -46.76 16.65
N GLU A 821 12.41 -47.76 15.82
CA GLU A 821 13.51 -48.72 16.00
C GLU A 821 14.87 -47.99 16.00
N GLU A 822 15.13 -47.11 15.03
CA GLU A 822 16.35 -46.30 14.95
C GLU A 822 16.50 -45.37 16.18
N ARG A 823 15.42 -44.71 16.59
CA ARG A 823 15.40 -43.92 17.84
C ARG A 823 15.56 -44.78 19.09
N ALA A 824 15.09 -46.02 19.10
CA ALA A 824 15.29 -46.95 20.20
C ALA A 824 16.74 -47.41 20.29
N VAL A 825 17.40 -47.72 19.15
CA VAL A 825 18.83 -48.03 19.08
C VAL A 825 19.66 -46.84 19.57
N VAL A 826 19.43 -45.63 19.03
CA VAL A 826 20.13 -44.41 19.48
C VAL A 826 19.86 -44.11 20.97
N ARG A 827 18.65 -44.42 21.47
CA ARG A 827 18.34 -44.29 22.90
C ARG A 827 19.11 -45.31 23.72
N SER A 828 19.19 -46.58 23.31
CA SER A 828 19.97 -47.60 24.02
C SER A 828 21.48 -47.32 23.98
N GLU A 829 22.02 -46.81 22.87
CA GLU A 829 23.41 -46.37 22.78
C GLU A 829 23.70 -45.21 23.74
N ARG A 830 22.78 -44.22 23.80
CA ARG A 830 22.89 -43.10 24.74
C ARG A 830 22.68 -43.51 26.19
N GLN A 831 21.79 -44.46 26.47
CA GLN A 831 21.59 -45.02 27.81
C GLN A 831 22.82 -45.81 28.24
N ALA A 832 23.39 -46.67 27.39
CA ALA A 832 24.64 -47.37 27.68
C ALA A 832 25.84 -46.41 27.87
N LEU A 833 25.88 -45.29 27.14
CA LEU A 833 26.85 -44.22 27.38
C LEU A 833 26.63 -43.51 28.71
N VAL A 834 25.38 -43.19 29.07
CA VAL A 834 25.04 -42.54 30.36
C VAL A 834 25.28 -43.50 31.53
N GLU A 835 24.87 -44.75 31.45
CA GLU A 835 25.14 -45.80 32.45
C GLU A 835 26.65 -46.04 32.58
N GLY A 836 27.38 -46.04 31.46
CA GLY A 836 28.85 -46.12 31.44
C GLY A 836 29.54 -44.88 32.02
N LEU A 837 28.93 -43.70 31.96
CA LEU A 837 29.40 -42.48 32.62
C LEU A 837 29.04 -42.49 34.11
N SER A 838 27.80 -42.76 34.49
CA SER A 838 27.36 -42.83 35.90
C SER A 838 28.06 -43.95 36.68
N SER A 839 28.40 -45.07 36.04
CA SER A 839 29.24 -46.13 36.63
C SER A 839 30.70 -45.71 36.84
N ARG A 840 31.16 -44.66 36.16
CA ARG A 840 32.50 -44.08 36.30
C ARG A 840 32.53 -42.86 37.21
N ASP A 841 31.46 -42.08 37.26
CA ASP A 841 31.23 -41.03 38.25
C ASP A 841 31.24 -41.62 39.66
N SER A 842 30.62 -42.79 39.86
CA SER A 842 30.67 -43.53 41.14
C SER A 842 32.07 -44.06 41.50
N GLN A 843 33.02 -44.04 40.55
CA GLN A 843 34.44 -44.39 40.74
C GLN A 843 35.37 -43.17 40.73
N GLY A 844 34.83 -41.94 40.66
CA GLY A 844 35.57 -40.71 40.93
C GLY A 844 36.66 -40.31 39.91
N SER A 845 36.59 -40.79 38.67
CA SER A 845 37.60 -40.46 37.64
C SER A 845 36.99 -39.86 36.38
N ILE A 846 37.13 -38.54 36.23
CA ILE A 846 36.79 -37.80 35.01
C ILE A 846 38.09 -37.54 34.24
N LEU A 847 38.42 -38.44 33.31
CA LEU A 847 39.43 -38.20 32.27
C LEU A 847 38.78 -38.41 30.89
N PRO A 848 38.95 -37.49 29.92
CA PRO A 848 38.39 -37.66 28.58
C PRO A 848 38.90 -38.95 27.92
N THR A 849 37.97 -39.83 27.55
CA THR A 849 38.33 -41.11 26.91
C THR A 849 38.51 -40.92 25.39
N PRO A 850 39.39 -41.71 24.74
CA PRO A 850 39.68 -41.56 23.30
C PRO A 850 38.47 -41.85 22.38
N VAL A 851 37.40 -42.44 22.91
CA VAL A 851 36.11 -42.57 22.21
C VAL A 851 35.39 -41.22 22.12
N MET A 852 35.45 -40.40 23.17
CA MET A 852 34.88 -39.05 23.19
C MET A 852 35.66 -38.11 22.27
N GLU A 853 36.99 -38.24 22.23
CA GLU A 853 37.85 -37.51 21.29
C GLU A 853 37.56 -37.90 19.83
N ARG A 854 37.42 -39.19 19.52
CA ARG A 854 36.99 -39.65 18.18
C ARG A 854 35.58 -39.18 17.81
N HIS A 855 34.68 -39.06 18.78
CA HIS A 855 33.34 -38.51 18.57
C HIS A 855 33.39 -37.00 18.30
N TYR A 856 34.23 -36.25 19.04
CA TYR A 856 34.51 -34.84 18.80
C TYR A 856 35.14 -34.61 17.42
N LEU A 857 36.15 -35.40 17.03
CA LEU A 857 36.78 -35.34 15.70
C LEU A 857 35.79 -35.66 14.57
N ARG A 858 34.85 -36.61 14.77
CA ARG A 858 33.78 -36.88 13.79
C ARG A 858 32.79 -35.72 13.69
N LEU A 859 32.48 -35.06 14.80
CA LEU A 859 31.67 -33.83 14.84
C LEU A 859 32.38 -32.66 14.15
N GLU A 860 33.69 -32.49 14.36
CA GLU A 860 34.50 -31.51 13.63
C GLU A 860 34.56 -31.81 12.14
N GLN A 861 34.78 -33.06 11.72
CA GLN A 861 34.77 -33.45 10.30
C GLN A 861 33.41 -33.15 9.64
N GLN A 862 32.28 -33.40 10.33
CA GLN A 862 30.96 -33.01 9.84
C GLN A 862 30.77 -31.48 9.83
N ARG A 863 31.35 -30.74 10.78
CA ARG A 863 31.33 -29.28 10.81
C ARG A 863 32.14 -28.69 9.65
N ILE A 864 33.33 -29.23 9.40
CA ILE A 864 34.23 -28.87 8.29
C ILE A 864 33.57 -29.19 6.96
N GLN A 865 32.95 -30.36 6.78
CA GLN A 865 32.19 -30.66 5.55
C GLN A 865 31.00 -29.71 5.34
N ARG A 866 30.28 -29.34 6.41
CA ARG A 866 29.20 -28.33 6.30
C ARG A 866 29.74 -26.95 5.93
N GLN A 867 30.88 -26.55 6.50
CA GLN A 867 31.57 -25.31 6.17
C GLN A 867 32.14 -25.31 4.74
N GLN A 868 32.69 -26.43 4.27
CA GLN A 868 33.16 -26.60 2.89
C GLN A 868 32.00 -26.54 1.90
N ASN A 869 30.91 -27.28 2.15
CA ASN A 869 29.71 -27.21 1.31
C ASN A 869 29.09 -25.80 1.31
N GLN A 870 29.09 -25.10 2.44
CA GLN A 870 28.69 -23.69 2.50
C GLN A 870 29.64 -22.77 1.72
N ALA A 871 30.96 -22.98 1.83
CA ALA A 871 31.96 -22.21 1.11
C ALA A 871 31.90 -22.46 -0.41
N GLU A 872 31.65 -23.69 -0.87
CA GLU A 872 31.42 -24.00 -2.29
C GLU A 872 30.13 -23.38 -2.82
N LEU A 873 29.06 -23.37 -2.01
CA LEU A 873 27.81 -22.67 -2.34
C LEU A 873 28.01 -21.15 -2.42
N MET A 874 28.76 -20.56 -1.48
CA MET A 874 29.12 -19.15 -1.47
C MET A 874 30.03 -18.79 -2.66
N HIS A 875 31.04 -19.59 -2.97
CA HIS A 875 31.92 -19.38 -4.13
C HIS A 875 31.15 -19.53 -5.45
N ARG A 876 30.15 -20.44 -5.54
CA ARG A 876 29.22 -20.48 -6.68
C ARG A 876 28.32 -19.24 -6.77
N ALA A 877 27.84 -18.74 -5.64
CA ALA A 877 27.04 -17.51 -5.58
C ALA A 877 27.86 -16.25 -5.91
N GLU A 878 29.13 -16.21 -5.53
CA GLU A 878 30.08 -15.14 -5.88
C GLU A 878 30.46 -15.17 -7.35
N LEU A 879 30.71 -16.36 -7.93
CA LEU A 879 30.93 -16.48 -9.37
C LEU A 879 29.68 -16.05 -10.16
N ALA A 880 28.48 -16.35 -9.66
CA ALA A 880 27.23 -15.88 -10.23
C ALA A 880 27.06 -14.36 -10.09
N ARG A 881 27.47 -13.75 -8.97
CA ARG A 881 27.52 -12.27 -8.80
C ARG A 881 28.54 -11.59 -9.71
N GLN A 882 29.67 -12.23 -10.00
CA GLN A 882 30.68 -11.69 -10.92
C GLN A 882 30.21 -11.72 -12.37
N LEU A 883 29.44 -12.73 -12.77
CA LEU A 883 28.80 -12.81 -14.09
C LEU A 883 27.58 -11.89 -14.21
N ALA A 884 26.82 -11.69 -13.13
CA ALA A 884 25.69 -10.76 -13.05
C ALA A 884 26.17 -9.35 -12.60
N GLY A 885 26.88 -8.67 -13.50
CA GLY A 885 27.63 -7.46 -13.19
C GLY A 885 26.87 -6.38 -12.39
N GLY A 886 27.33 -6.14 -11.16
CA GLY A 886 27.35 -4.80 -10.57
C GLY A 886 26.02 -4.20 -10.09
N ALA A 887 25.11 -4.96 -9.47
CA ALA A 887 24.04 -4.36 -8.65
C ALA A 887 23.60 -5.29 -7.51
N MET A 888 23.75 -4.84 -6.25
CA MET A 888 23.16 -5.46 -5.07
C MET A 888 22.84 -4.37 -4.04
N LEU A 889 21.65 -4.46 -3.45
CA LEU A 889 21.43 -4.24 -2.02
C LEU A 889 20.23 -5.10 -1.59
N ASP A 890 20.57 -6.10 -0.79
CA ASP A 890 19.78 -6.86 0.19
C ASP A 890 18.39 -7.40 -0.19
N ALA A 891 18.37 -8.69 -0.54
CA ALA A 891 17.18 -9.54 -0.53
C ALA A 891 17.40 -10.73 0.43
N ASP A 892 16.35 -11.13 1.14
CA ASP A 892 16.37 -12.09 2.25
C ASP A 892 16.87 -13.51 1.88
N PRO A 893 17.57 -14.25 2.77
CA PRO A 893 18.13 -15.57 2.48
C PRO A 893 17.11 -16.72 2.26
N ASN A 894 15.81 -16.47 2.40
CA ASN A 894 14.76 -17.50 2.43
C ASN A 894 13.74 -17.44 1.27
N SER A 895 13.95 -16.59 0.26
CA SER A 895 13.11 -16.60 -0.94
C SER A 895 13.61 -17.63 -1.97
N PRO A 896 12.76 -18.47 -2.58
CA PRO A 896 13.17 -19.32 -3.69
C PRO A 896 13.58 -18.48 -4.91
N PRO A 897 14.57 -18.91 -5.71
CA PRO A 897 15.20 -18.07 -6.72
C PRO A 897 14.24 -17.70 -7.85
N ALA A 898 14.06 -16.39 -8.05
CA ALA A 898 13.25 -15.85 -9.14
C ALA A 898 14.02 -15.85 -10.48
N PHE A 899 13.34 -16.35 -11.52
CA PHE A 899 13.51 -16.06 -12.94
C PHE A 899 14.90 -15.61 -13.47
N PHE A 900 15.59 -16.52 -14.15
CA PHE A 900 16.58 -16.15 -15.17
C PHE A 900 15.87 -15.74 -16.48
N ILE A 901 16.32 -14.65 -17.09
CA ILE A 901 16.07 -14.32 -18.49
C ILE A 901 17.34 -14.65 -19.27
N SER A 902 17.25 -15.54 -20.26
CA SER A 902 18.34 -15.83 -21.19
C SER A 902 18.34 -14.84 -22.35
N ALA A 903 19.51 -14.62 -22.97
CA ALA A 903 19.71 -13.61 -24.01
C ALA A 903 19.02 -13.88 -25.37
N ASP A 904 18.38 -15.03 -25.55
CA ASP A 904 17.56 -15.36 -26.73
C ASP A 904 16.07 -15.31 -26.37
N GLY A 905 15.40 -14.25 -26.82
CA GLY A 905 14.06 -13.85 -26.36
C GLY A 905 12.91 -14.80 -26.71
N SER A 906 12.70 -15.84 -25.89
CA SER A 906 11.48 -16.67 -25.93
C SER A 906 10.90 -16.90 -24.52
N VAL A 907 9.62 -16.58 -24.35
CA VAL A 907 8.93 -16.65 -23.05
C VAL A 907 8.15 -17.96 -22.91
N PHE A 908 8.65 -18.88 -22.08
CA PHE A 908 7.88 -20.06 -21.67
C PHE A 908 7.02 -19.75 -20.43
N ARG A 909 5.70 -19.63 -20.63
CA ARG A 909 4.72 -19.72 -19.53
C ARG A 909 4.55 -21.18 -19.09
N HIS A 910 4.18 -21.34 -17.82
CA HIS A 910 3.84 -22.58 -17.08
C HIS A 910 5.02 -23.25 -16.35
N GLY A 911 5.12 -22.97 -15.05
CA GLY A 911 6.09 -23.61 -14.17
C GLY A 911 5.77 -25.07 -13.89
N LYS A 912 6.68 -25.96 -14.31
CA LYS A 912 6.89 -27.31 -13.73
C LYS A 912 8.38 -27.63 -13.80
N TYR A 913 9.06 -27.59 -12.65
CA TYR A 913 10.45 -28.07 -12.57
C TYR A 913 10.47 -29.61 -12.62
N THR A 914 11.36 -30.17 -13.44
CA THR A 914 11.59 -31.61 -13.55
C THR A 914 12.94 -31.98 -12.94
N THR A 915 12.98 -32.91 -12.00
CA THR A 915 14.20 -33.37 -11.31
C THR A 915 14.99 -34.43 -12.09
N ALA A 916 15.04 -34.30 -13.42
CA ALA A 916 15.76 -35.23 -14.29
C ALA A 916 17.09 -34.61 -14.72
N GLU A 917 18.18 -35.37 -14.65
CA GLU A 917 19.50 -34.92 -15.11
C GLU A 917 19.46 -34.59 -16.61
N ILE A 918 20.04 -33.44 -16.96
CA ILE A 918 20.13 -32.96 -18.34
C ILE A 918 21.04 -33.91 -19.11
N ARG A 919 20.56 -34.47 -20.22
CA ARG A 919 21.38 -35.35 -21.06
C ARG A 919 22.60 -34.57 -21.59
N PRO A 920 23.80 -35.18 -21.62
CA PRO A 920 24.92 -34.61 -22.34
C PRO A 920 24.53 -34.38 -23.81
N ASN A 921 24.69 -33.15 -24.31
CA ASN A 921 24.49 -32.86 -25.72
C ASN A 921 25.48 -33.69 -26.54
N ALA A 922 24.95 -34.54 -27.42
CA ALA A 922 25.73 -35.55 -28.14
C ALA A 922 26.46 -34.97 -29.37
N TYR A 923 27.21 -33.90 -29.17
CA TYR A 923 28.07 -33.28 -30.19
C TYR A 923 29.39 -32.86 -29.52
N LEU A 924 30.51 -33.33 -30.07
CA LEU A 924 31.85 -32.85 -29.70
C LEU A 924 32.04 -31.45 -30.30
N PRO A 925 32.31 -30.41 -29.50
CA PRO A 925 32.81 -29.15 -30.04
C PRO A 925 34.30 -29.29 -30.40
N ASP A 926 34.69 -28.57 -31.46
CA ASP A 926 36.05 -28.29 -31.95
C ASP A 926 36.62 -29.17 -33.08
N ALA A 927 36.30 -28.77 -34.32
CA ALA A 927 37.26 -28.61 -35.41
C ALA A 927 36.70 -27.58 -36.42
N GLY A 928 37.56 -26.76 -37.03
CA GLY A 928 37.13 -25.61 -37.83
C GLY A 928 36.62 -25.94 -39.24
N THR A 929 35.92 -24.96 -39.83
CA THR A 929 35.58 -24.80 -41.26
C THR A 929 34.83 -25.94 -41.98
N ASN A 930 33.55 -25.68 -42.25
CA ASN A 930 32.75 -26.23 -43.36
C ASN A 930 32.73 -27.76 -43.58
N GLU A 931 32.08 -28.52 -42.70
CA GLU A 931 31.35 -29.76 -43.07
C GLU A 931 30.35 -30.20 -41.99
N LEU A 932 29.30 -30.95 -42.37
CA LEU A 932 28.20 -31.35 -41.47
C LEU A 932 28.61 -32.56 -40.57
N PRO A 933 28.46 -32.48 -39.23
CA PRO A 933 28.85 -33.57 -38.33
C PRO A 933 27.86 -34.75 -38.35
N VAL A 934 28.39 -35.97 -38.55
CA VAL A 934 27.63 -37.24 -38.64
C VAL A 934 27.41 -37.86 -37.25
N PRO A 935 26.22 -38.45 -36.93
CA PRO A 935 25.96 -39.04 -35.62
C PRO A 935 26.67 -40.40 -35.40
N ARG A 936 27.13 -40.66 -34.17
CA ARG A 936 27.58 -42.01 -33.75
C ARG A 936 26.38 -42.96 -33.54
N PRO A 937 26.52 -44.27 -33.85
CA PRO A 937 25.48 -45.26 -33.60
C PRO A 937 25.26 -45.50 -32.09
N TYR A 938 24.01 -45.75 -31.70
CA TYR A 938 23.64 -46.01 -30.31
C TYR A 938 24.24 -47.32 -29.77
N GLY A 939 24.75 -47.27 -28.54
CA GLY A 939 25.20 -48.46 -27.81
C GLY A 939 24.05 -49.37 -27.33
N VAL A 940 24.41 -50.45 -26.65
CA VAL A 940 23.59 -51.66 -26.33
C VAL A 940 22.30 -51.41 -25.53
N HIS A 941 22.02 -50.18 -25.09
CA HIS A 941 20.77 -49.80 -24.40
C HIS A 941 20.03 -48.69 -25.15
N ALA A 942 19.25 -49.08 -26.16
CA ALA A 942 18.32 -48.18 -26.84
C ALA A 942 17.12 -47.83 -25.94
N PRO A 943 16.77 -46.53 -25.77
CA PRO A 943 15.62 -46.14 -24.95
C PRO A 943 14.30 -46.51 -25.63
N PHE A 944 13.46 -47.23 -24.90
CA PHE A 944 12.14 -47.72 -25.31
C PHE A 944 11.18 -46.59 -25.76
N LYS A 945 10.64 -46.70 -26.97
CA LYS A 945 9.51 -45.87 -27.42
C LYS A 945 8.25 -46.27 -26.64
N ALA A 946 7.60 -45.31 -25.99
CA ALA A 946 6.27 -45.53 -25.43
C ALA A 946 5.29 -45.89 -26.56
N ALA A 947 4.60 -47.02 -26.42
CA ALA A 947 3.57 -47.43 -27.35
C ALA A 947 2.40 -46.42 -27.34
N SER A 948 1.78 -46.22 -28.51
CA SER A 948 0.62 -45.34 -28.68
C SER A 948 -0.52 -45.69 -27.73
N SER A 949 -1.18 -44.66 -27.19
CA SER A 949 -2.35 -44.79 -26.31
C SER A 949 -3.42 -45.71 -26.91
N SER A 950 -4.02 -46.55 -26.05
CA SER A 950 -4.94 -47.62 -26.42
C SER A 950 -6.18 -47.19 -27.22
N ILE A 951 -6.63 -48.11 -28.07
CA ILE A 951 -7.72 -47.97 -29.05
C ILE A 951 -9.11 -48.07 -28.35
N THR A 952 -9.47 -47.09 -27.52
CA THR A 952 -10.73 -47.12 -26.74
C THR A 952 -11.54 -45.80 -26.73
N THR A 953 -11.38 -44.94 -27.74
CA THR A 953 -12.24 -43.75 -27.95
C THR A 953 -12.70 -43.58 -29.40
N ARG A 954 -13.37 -44.60 -29.95
CA ARG A 954 -14.16 -44.42 -31.20
C ARG A 954 -15.48 -43.73 -30.87
N TYR A 955 -15.65 -42.52 -31.37
CA TYR A 955 -16.94 -41.83 -31.42
C TYR A 955 -17.92 -42.60 -32.32
N TRP A 956 -19.18 -42.75 -31.87
CA TRP A 956 -20.28 -43.13 -32.75
C TRP A 956 -20.58 -41.96 -33.70
N ARG A 957 -20.31 -42.14 -35.01
CA ARG A 957 -20.96 -41.34 -36.06
C ARG A 957 -22.30 -41.97 -36.40
N LYS A 958 -23.36 -41.17 -36.52
CA LYS A 958 -24.61 -41.62 -37.16
C LYS A 958 -24.33 -41.94 -38.63
N PRO A 959 -24.85 -43.04 -39.19
CA PRO A 959 -24.75 -43.30 -40.62
C PRO A 959 -25.67 -42.33 -41.39
N ALA A 960 -25.14 -41.70 -42.43
CA ALA A 960 -25.95 -41.06 -43.46
C ALA A 960 -26.39 -42.14 -44.45
N ALA A 961 -27.66 -42.12 -44.85
CA ALA A 961 -28.16 -43.03 -45.88
C ALA A 961 -27.59 -42.62 -47.24
N GLN A 962 -27.12 -43.61 -48.00
CA GLN A 962 -27.05 -43.53 -49.46
C GLN A 962 -27.96 -44.63 -50.00
N GLU A 963 -28.90 -44.22 -50.86
CA GLU A 963 -29.67 -45.12 -51.70
C GLU A 963 -28.75 -45.79 -52.73
N VAL A 964 -29.13 -46.97 -53.21
CA VAL A 964 -29.24 -47.32 -54.64
C VAL A 964 -29.54 -48.83 -54.77
N ILE A 965 -30.81 -49.11 -55.07
CA ILE A 965 -31.29 -49.97 -56.17
C ILE A 965 -30.48 -51.25 -56.45
N LEU A 966 -30.93 -52.39 -55.90
CA LEU A 966 -31.80 -53.36 -56.60
C LEU A 966 -32.47 -54.32 -55.60
#